data_AF-A0A0R0ATH9-F1
#
_entry.id   AF-A0A0R0ATH9-F1
#
_cell.length_a   1.000
_cell.length_b   1.000
_cell.length_c   1.000
_cell.angle_alpha   90.00
_cell.angle_beta   90.00
_cell.angle_gamma   90.00
#
_symmetry.space_group_name_H-M   'P 1'
#
loop_
_entity.id
_entity.type
_entity.pdbx_description
1 polymer ?
#
loop_
_entity_poly.entity_id
_entity_poly.type
_entity_poly.pdbx_seq_one_letter_code
_entity_poly.pdbx_strand_id
1 'polypeptide(L)'
;MESIIVLVVLAILAIPVLLLVLWLSVGRLRGRVDTLERELAALRARPAAAAPAAPAAPAVFERPPPAAAPIERAPPPPLPYAPPSPWGATAAEPIAPPPRSPFPSGPGPLERFVEAAKRWFTEGNVPVKVGMLVLLAGVGALLKYASDQGWLRLPVELRLAGIAAAALGGLVFGWRQRLDKPSFGLALQGGSIGVLLLVVFAAFKLYGSINAPAAFALSVLLVASMCVLAVLQESRTLAVLGTLAGFLAPLWLSTGSGNHVALFSYYALVNAGVFTIAWWRPWRVLNLLGFAFTFGIGTLWGVLSYKPTQFNTTEPFLLLFFAFYLLIPVLYARREGSTRWVDGSLVFGTPLVAFALQAGLLQGERWPLAGCALAAAAIYVLLAMFCLREERTRLLGQAHAVLAVGFATLAVPLALSAHATAGVFALEGAGLVWLGLRQERRLPQFAGVGLQLAAMVAFAVAMPVTGEALRAIANPNFMSGLLIAIAGFAIAWSWRAHRLSAPAVVAYGWALVWWTGVAGNEIQRFVAADARAHVALVLAGFTGWLAAEVHRRRPAAALAATTAAAFVIGMPLALAQTGLDRPPLAGHGAWAWPLFALLGVRALWCLRAAPDSRFAAAAQFAWWLLWACVATLCLRWLGLHYTLAGGWLLALGAAPWLVLMAVALLRGEWLSRPLGEAFAPWLPAMRAVAAAVVAAIWLASLAAPLSAHPLPWLPVLNPGELTQLAALALLVHALWRHAPDALGTRRVPVAALAALLWVTVATLRSVHHWAGLPWGPSLLSAGESQTSLTVVWSVLGVAGWIAGSRRQQRALWLAGAMLMALVLAKLVLIDRQHLGNLLGIGSFIAYGLLCTLVGYFAPAPPRAPTPPQQEEMA
;
A
#
# COMPACT_ATOMS: atom_id res chain seq x y z
N MET A 1 -23.78 -29.25 14.51
CA MET A 1 -23.39 -30.37 13.62
C MET A 1 -24.00 -30.23 12.23
N GLU A 2 -25.31 -30.00 12.06
CA GLU A 2 -25.97 -29.88 10.75
C GLU A 2 -25.21 -29.02 9.72
N SER A 3 -24.72 -27.83 10.10
CA SER A 3 -23.94 -26.94 9.23
C SER A 3 -22.67 -27.58 8.65
N ILE A 4 -22.01 -28.46 9.41
CA ILE A 4 -20.79 -29.15 8.98
C ILE A 4 -21.15 -30.26 8.00
N ILE A 5 -22.25 -30.98 8.24
CA ILE A 5 -22.77 -32.00 7.31
C ILE A 5 -23.15 -31.35 5.98
N VAL A 6 -23.81 -30.19 6.00
CA VAL A 6 -24.12 -29.40 4.80
C VAL A 6 -22.86 -28.96 4.06
N LEU A 7 -21.83 -28.46 4.77
CA LEU A 7 -20.57 -28.05 4.17
C LEU A 7 -19.80 -29.22 3.54
N VAL A 8 -19.78 -30.37 4.21
CA VAL A 8 -19.14 -31.61 3.72
C VAL A 8 -19.88 -32.17 2.51
N VAL A 9 -21.22 -32.19 2.53
CA VAL A 9 -22.04 -32.59 1.37
C VAL A 9 -21.81 -31.65 0.18
N LEU A 10 -21.78 -30.32 0.39
CA LEU A 10 -21.44 -29.35 -0.66
C LEU A 10 -20.02 -29.55 -1.21
N ALA A 11 -19.02 -29.80 -0.35
CA ALA A 11 -17.65 -30.06 -0.78
C ALA A 11 -17.53 -31.37 -1.60
N ILE A 12 -18.18 -32.44 -1.15
CA ILE A 12 -18.21 -33.73 -1.85
C ILE A 12 -18.95 -33.61 -3.21
N LEU A 13 -19.99 -32.78 -3.31
CA LEU A 13 -20.71 -32.50 -4.55
C LEU A 13 -19.98 -31.52 -5.49
N ALA A 14 -19.17 -30.61 -4.96
CA ALA A 14 -18.34 -29.72 -5.77
C ALA A 14 -17.29 -30.50 -6.58
N ILE A 15 -16.75 -31.59 -6.05
CA ILE A 15 -15.74 -32.43 -6.73
C ILE A 15 -16.20 -32.97 -8.09
N PRO A 16 -17.32 -33.74 -8.23
CA PRO A 16 -17.77 -34.24 -9.53
C PRO A 16 -18.21 -33.13 -10.48
N VAL A 17 -18.73 -32.00 -9.97
CA VAL A 17 -19.08 -30.83 -10.81
C VAL A 17 -17.82 -30.16 -11.35
N LEU A 18 -16.79 -29.96 -10.52
CA LEU A 18 -15.49 -29.43 -10.94
C LEU A 18 -14.78 -30.37 -11.92
N LEU A 19 -14.83 -31.67 -11.71
CA LEU A 19 -14.28 -32.67 -12.64
C LEU A 19 -15.01 -32.66 -14.00
N LEU A 20 -16.33 -32.53 -14.01
CA LEU A 20 -17.11 -32.38 -15.24
C LEU A 20 -16.77 -31.07 -15.98
N VAL A 21 -16.63 -29.96 -15.26
CA VAL A 21 -16.22 -28.67 -15.83
C VAL A 21 -14.78 -28.71 -16.36
N LEU A 22 -13.86 -29.39 -15.66
CA LEU A 22 -12.49 -29.61 -16.12
C LEU A 22 -12.46 -30.46 -17.40
N TRP A 23 -13.25 -31.53 -17.45
CA TRP A 23 -13.33 -32.40 -18.62
C TRP A 23 -13.93 -31.68 -19.84
N LEU A 24 -15.02 -30.92 -19.65
CA LEU A 24 -15.63 -30.13 -20.72
C LEU A 24 -14.75 -28.98 -21.20
N SER A 25 -13.98 -28.33 -20.31
CA SER A 25 -13.04 -27.27 -20.70
C SER A 25 -11.81 -27.81 -21.43
N VAL A 26 -11.26 -28.96 -21.01
CA VAL A 26 -10.21 -29.69 -21.76
C VAL A 26 -10.71 -30.12 -23.14
N GLY A 27 -11.97 -30.58 -23.25
CA GLY A 27 -12.60 -30.89 -24.54
C GLY A 27 -12.70 -29.66 -25.47
N ARG A 28 -13.14 -28.50 -24.95
CA ARG A 28 -13.16 -27.23 -25.71
C ARG A 28 -11.76 -26.72 -26.07
N LEU A 29 -10.74 -26.97 -25.24
CA LEU A 29 -9.35 -26.63 -25.56
C LEU A 29 -8.83 -27.46 -26.74
N ARG A 30 -9.02 -28.79 -26.72
CA ARG A 30 -8.65 -29.68 -27.83
C ARG A 30 -9.31 -29.23 -29.14
N GLY A 31 -10.63 -29.04 -29.14
CA GLY A 31 -11.35 -28.56 -30.33
C GLY A 31 -10.87 -27.21 -30.88
N ARG A 32 -10.30 -26.32 -30.04
CA ARG A 32 -9.66 -25.06 -30.47
C ARG A 32 -8.24 -25.26 -31.00
N VAL A 33 -7.47 -26.21 -30.44
CA VAL A 33 -6.17 -26.62 -31.00
C VAL A 33 -6.39 -27.26 -32.37
N ASP A 34 -7.34 -28.19 -32.48
CA ASP A 34 -7.68 -28.86 -33.74
C ASP A 34 -8.09 -27.88 -34.85
N THR A 35 -8.75 -26.75 -34.55
CA THR A 35 -9.04 -25.71 -35.55
C THR A 35 -7.83 -24.84 -35.87
N LEU A 36 -7.05 -24.41 -34.87
CA LEU A 36 -5.84 -23.61 -35.09
C LEU A 36 -4.77 -24.38 -35.87
N GLU A 37 -4.64 -25.70 -35.66
CA GLU A 37 -3.75 -26.56 -36.45
C GLU A 37 -4.22 -26.70 -37.90
N ARG A 38 -5.54 -26.77 -38.14
CA ARG A 38 -6.11 -26.76 -39.50
C ARG A 38 -5.96 -25.41 -40.20
N GLU A 39 -6.13 -24.29 -39.49
CA GLU A 39 -5.88 -22.95 -40.02
C GLU A 39 -4.39 -22.74 -40.32
N LEU A 40 -3.48 -23.20 -39.45
CA LEU A 40 -2.04 -23.16 -39.68
C LEU A 40 -1.60 -24.06 -40.84
N ALA A 41 -2.21 -25.24 -41.00
CA ALA A 41 -2.00 -26.11 -42.15
C ALA A 41 -2.49 -25.45 -43.45
N ALA A 42 -3.67 -24.82 -43.45
CA ALA A 42 -4.20 -24.09 -44.60
C ALA A 42 -3.35 -22.86 -44.98
N LEU A 43 -2.78 -22.15 -43.99
CA LEU A 43 -1.84 -21.06 -44.22
C LEU A 43 -0.50 -21.56 -44.80
N ARG A 44 0.00 -22.72 -44.34
CA ARG A 44 1.21 -23.37 -44.88
C ARG A 44 1.02 -23.98 -46.26
N ALA A 45 -0.20 -24.41 -46.59
CA ALA A 45 -0.57 -24.96 -47.90
C ALA A 45 -0.83 -23.87 -48.97
N ARG A 46 -0.72 -22.59 -48.61
CA ARG A 46 -0.95 -21.47 -49.52
C ARG A 46 0.30 -21.24 -50.40
N PRO A 47 0.24 -21.43 -51.74
CA PRO A 47 1.42 -21.25 -52.58
C PRO A 47 1.87 -19.80 -52.60
N ALA A 48 3.20 -19.59 -52.57
CA ALA A 48 3.79 -18.26 -52.53
C ALA A 48 3.61 -17.52 -53.87
N ALA A 49 2.77 -16.48 -53.87
CA ALA A 49 2.62 -15.60 -55.02
C ALA A 49 3.83 -14.67 -55.15
N ALA A 50 4.32 -14.52 -56.39
CA ALA A 50 5.60 -13.95 -56.76
C ALA A 50 5.97 -12.59 -56.13
N ALA A 51 7.26 -12.46 -55.79
CA ALA A 51 7.98 -11.18 -55.71
C ALA A 51 9.08 -11.15 -56.81
N PRO A 52 9.46 -9.98 -57.37
CA PRO A 52 10.37 -9.93 -58.52
C PRO A 52 11.85 -10.25 -58.21
N ALA A 53 12.58 -10.69 -59.24
CA ALA A 53 14.04 -10.96 -59.23
C ALA A 53 14.87 -9.65 -59.45
N ALA A 54 16.21 -9.59 -59.48
CA ALA A 54 17.29 -10.59 -59.66
C ALA A 54 18.64 -10.00 -59.09
N PRO A 55 19.87 -10.49 -59.41
CA PRO A 55 20.38 -11.81 -59.86
C PRO A 55 21.39 -12.43 -58.82
N ALA A 56 21.60 -13.75 -58.67
CA ALA A 56 22.27 -14.74 -59.53
C ALA A 56 23.75 -14.40 -59.88
N ALA A 57 24.78 -15.27 -59.77
CA ALA A 57 25.01 -16.62 -59.19
C ALA A 57 26.57 -16.82 -59.04
N PRO A 58 27.22 -17.98 -58.73
CA PRO A 58 26.82 -19.40 -58.85
C PRO A 58 26.96 -20.25 -57.56
N ALA A 59 26.70 -21.57 -57.67
CA ALA A 59 26.75 -22.55 -56.57
C ALA A 59 27.76 -23.69 -56.82
N VAL A 60 28.09 -24.45 -55.77
CA VAL A 60 28.87 -25.71 -55.81
C VAL A 60 28.13 -26.79 -55.01
N PHE A 61 28.36 -28.07 -55.34
CA PHE A 61 27.52 -29.23 -55.01
C PHE A 61 27.61 -29.79 -53.57
N GLU A 62 26.66 -30.68 -53.29
CA GLU A 62 26.35 -31.36 -52.01
C GLU A 62 27.41 -32.37 -51.53
N ARG A 63 27.39 -32.72 -50.23
CA ARG A 63 27.56 -34.11 -49.73
C ARG A 63 26.92 -34.35 -48.35
N PRO A 64 26.68 -35.62 -47.94
CA PRO A 64 25.81 -35.99 -46.81
C PRO A 64 26.48 -35.91 -45.41
N PRO A 65 25.71 -36.10 -44.31
CA PRO A 65 26.20 -35.86 -42.94
C PRO A 65 26.99 -37.05 -42.33
N PRO A 66 28.09 -36.77 -41.59
CA PRO A 66 28.70 -37.72 -40.65
C PRO A 66 28.07 -37.64 -39.24
N ALA A 67 28.31 -38.66 -38.42
CA ALA A 67 27.69 -38.81 -37.10
C ALA A 67 28.43 -38.09 -35.95
N ALA A 68 27.83 -38.13 -34.76
CA ALA A 68 28.18 -37.34 -33.58
C ALA A 68 29.60 -37.58 -33.01
N ALA A 69 30.17 -36.49 -32.47
CA ALA A 69 31.12 -36.46 -31.38
C ALA A 69 30.60 -35.50 -30.28
N PRO A 70 31.05 -35.58 -29.02
CA PRO A 70 30.23 -35.13 -27.89
C PRO A 70 30.29 -33.62 -27.63
N ILE A 71 29.13 -33.00 -27.40
CA ILE A 71 29.04 -31.68 -26.77
C ILE A 71 29.38 -31.86 -25.28
N GLU A 72 30.45 -31.21 -24.86
CA GLU A 72 30.93 -31.20 -23.48
C GLU A 72 29.88 -30.57 -22.54
N ARG A 73 29.54 -31.28 -21.45
CA ARG A 73 28.56 -30.79 -20.48
C ARG A 73 29.17 -29.72 -19.59
N ALA A 74 29.02 -28.46 -19.98
CA ALA A 74 29.19 -27.34 -19.06
C ALA A 74 28.31 -27.58 -17.80
N PRO A 75 28.89 -27.59 -16.58
CA PRO A 75 28.14 -27.90 -15.38
C PRO A 75 27.14 -26.78 -15.03
N PRO A 76 25.99 -27.10 -14.41
CA PRO A 76 25.05 -26.07 -13.96
C PRO A 76 25.69 -25.21 -12.86
N PRO A 77 25.50 -23.88 -12.87
CA PRO A 77 25.91 -23.03 -11.75
C PRO A 77 25.15 -23.43 -10.46
N PRO A 78 25.79 -23.35 -9.29
CA PRO A 78 25.26 -23.94 -8.06
C PRO A 78 23.99 -23.24 -7.57
N LEU A 79 23.08 -24.03 -7.00
CA LEU A 79 21.93 -23.53 -6.26
C LEU A 79 22.39 -22.66 -5.07
N PRO A 80 21.79 -21.48 -4.82
CA PRO A 80 22.08 -20.69 -3.63
C PRO A 80 21.78 -21.48 -2.35
N TYR A 81 22.84 -21.83 -1.63
CA TYR A 81 22.74 -22.41 -0.29
C TYR A 81 22.17 -21.37 0.67
N ALA A 82 20.93 -21.58 1.13
CA ALA A 82 20.38 -20.80 2.23
C ALA A 82 21.14 -21.20 3.52
N PRO A 83 21.86 -20.28 4.18
CA PRO A 83 22.66 -20.63 5.35
C PRO A 83 21.75 -21.03 6.52
N PRO A 84 22.11 -22.08 7.29
CA PRO A 84 21.37 -22.45 8.49
C PRO A 84 21.46 -21.33 9.53
N SER A 85 20.34 -21.05 10.21
CA SER A 85 20.29 -20.08 11.30
C SER A 85 21.20 -20.52 12.46
N PRO A 86 22.30 -19.81 12.76
CA PRO A 86 23.23 -20.21 13.79
C PRO A 86 22.99 -19.36 15.04
N TRP A 87 21.80 -19.48 15.64
CA TRP A 87 21.61 -19.12 17.05
C TRP A 87 22.24 -20.20 17.92
N GLY A 88 23.59 -20.22 17.91
CA GLY A 88 24.37 -20.94 18.89
C GLY A 88 24.08 -20.37 20.26
N ALA A 89 23.59 -21.21 21.18
CA ALA A 89 23.28 -20.77 22.53
C ALA A 89 24.57 -20.59 23.34
N THR A 90 24.94 -19.34 23.61
CA THR A 90 25.83 -18.95 24.71
C THR A 90 25.15 -17.82 25.49
N ALA A 91 25.07 -17.96 26.81
CA ALA A 91 24.14 -17.20 27.63
C ALA A 91 24.71 -15.89 28.18
N ALA A 92 23.87 -14.85 28.19
CA ALA A 92 23.94 -13.71 29.10
C ALA A 92 22.51 -13.14 29.30
N GLU A 93 22.23 -12.63 30.50
CA GLU A 93 20.92 -12.11 30.98
C GLU A 93 20.63 -10.65 30.52
N PRO A 94 19.51 -9.97 30.90
CA PRO A 94 18.27 -10.37 31.60
C PRO A 94 17.01 -10.11 30.68
N ILE A 95 15.73 -9.88 31.06
CA ILE A 95 14.96 -9.62 32.31
C ILE A 95 13.57 -10.29 32.18
N ALA A 96 12.92 -10.69 33.28
CA ALA A 96 11.59 -11.30 33.28
C ALA A 96 10.41 -10.29 33.41
N PRO A 97 9.28 -10.50 32.69
CA PRO A 97 8.00 -9.87 32.98
C PRO A 97 7.06 -10.79 33.83
N PRO A 98 6.21 -10.24 34.71
CA PRO A 98 5.16 -10.98 35.42
C PRO A 98 3.81 -10.94 34.67
N PRO A 99 2.79 -11.74 35.04
CA PRO A 99 2.80 -13.11 35.59
C PRO A 99 1.82 -14.03 34.80
N ARG A 100 1.32 -15.11 35.45
CA ARG A 100 0.19 -16.03 35.10
C ARG A 100 0.58 -17.40 34.55
N SER A 101 0.04 -18.45 35.19
CA SER A 101 0.13 -19.86 34.79
C SER A 101 -1.04 -20.28 33.87
N PRO A 102 -0.77 -20.87 32.68
CA PRO A 102 -1.79 -21.52 31.86
C PRO A 102 -1.97 -23.01 32.21
N PHE A 103 -3.15 -23.56 31.92
CA PHE A 103 -3.40 -25.00 31.99
C PHE A 103 -2.71 -25.76 30.84
N PRO A 104 -2.34 -27.05 31.03
CA PRO A 104 -1.77 -27.88 29.96
C PRO A 104 -2.79 -28.12 28.84
N SER A 105 -2.34 -28.00 27.59
CA SER A 105 -3.16 -28.28 26.40
C SER A 105 -2.98 -29.72 25.94
N GLY A 106 -4.07 -30.47 25.82
CA GLY A 106 -4.05 -31.86 25.31
C GLY A 106 -3.97 -31.95 23.78
N PRO A 107 -3.62 -33.13 23.22
CA PRO A 107 -3.39 -33.33 21.79
C PRO A 107 -4.63 -33.11 20.92
N GLY A 108 -4.40 -32.73 19.67
CA GLY A 108 -5.40 -32.26 18.73
C GLY A 108 -6.36 -33.34 18.21
N PRO A 109 -7.42 -32.94 17.48
CA PRO A 109 -8.33 -33.89 16.83
C PRO A 109 -7.65 -34.69 15.71
N LEU A 110 -6.69 -34.09 15.01
CA LEU A 110 -5.98 -34.70 13.88
C LEU A 110 -5.05 -35.83 14.35
N GLU A 111 -4.31 -35.61 15.44
CA GLU A 111 -3.41 -36.60 16.05
C GLU A 111 -4.20 -37.83 16.53
N ARG A 112 -5.34 -37.62 17.21
CA ARG A 112 -6.25 -38.69 17.61
C ARG A 112 -6.83 -39.48 16.43
N PHE A 113 -7.05 -38.83 15.29
CA PHE A 113 -7.48 -39.54 14.06
C PHE A 113 -6.35 -40.39 13.47
N VAL A 114 -5.10 -39.90 13.49
CA VAL A 114 -3.92 -40.65 13.04
C VAL A 114 -3.61 -41.82 13.98
N GLU A 115 -3.74 -41.67 15.29
CA GLU A 115 -3.62 -42.79 16.24
C GLU A 115 -4.73 -43.84 16.06
N ALA A 116 -5.99 -43.42 15.87
CA ALA A 116 -7.09 -44.34 15.61
C ALA A 116 -6.89 -45.12 14.30
N ALA A 117 -6.42 -44.46 13.24
CA ALA A 117 -6.09 -45.11 11.97
C ALA A 117 -4.92 -46.10 12.11
N LYS A 118 -3.88 -45.76 12.89
CA LYS A 118 -2.79 -46.69 13.22
C LYS A 118 -3.32 -47.91 13.97
N ARG A 119 -4.06 -47.72 15.06
CA ARG A 119 -4.64 -48.82 15.87
C ARG A 119 -5.50 -49.78 15.05
N TRP A 120 -6.34 -49.26 14.15
CA TRP A 120 -7.19 -50.09 13.30
C TRP A 120 -6.39 -51.05 12.39
N PHE A 121 -5.22 -50.62 11.94
CA PHE A 121 -4.28 -51.45 11.17
C PHE A 121 -3.42 -52.38 12.04
N THR A 122 -3.03 -51.99 13.26
CA THR A 122 -2.13 -52.78 14.12
C THR A 122 -2.82 -53.76 15.08
N GLU A 123 -4.09 -53.54 15.45
CA GLU A 123 -4.80 -54.39 16.42
C GLU A 123 -5.86 -55.28 15.75
N GLY A 124 -5.83 -56.58 16.07
CA GLY A 124 -6.78 -57.59 15.58
C GLY A 124 -6.40 -58.26 14.24
N ASN A 125 -6.55 -59.58 14.19
CA ASN A 125 -6.10 -60.55 13.17
C ASN A 125 -6.05 -60.03 11.71
N VAL A 126 -4.89 -59.50 11.31
CA VAL A 126 -4.67 -58.83 10.02
C VAL A 126 -4.78 -59.76 8.81
N PRO A 127 -4.26 -61.00 8.81
CA PRO A 127 -4.42 -61.94 7.69
C PRO A 127 -5.87 -62.14 7.23
N VAL A 128 -6.84 -62.18 8.16
CA VAL A 128 -8.27 -62.32 7.82
C VAL A 128 -8.81 -61.05 7.14
N LYS A 129 -8.43 -59.87 7.63
CA LYS A 129 -8.80 -58.57 7.03
C LYS A 129 -8.29 -58.45 5.58
N VAL A 130 -7.07 -58.92 5.31
CA VAL A 130 -6.48 -58.95 3.95
C VAL A 130 -7.15 -60.01 3.08
N GLY A 131 -7.36 -61.23 3.59
CA GLY A 131 -8.01 -62.31 2.86
C GLY A 131 -9.42 -61.96 2.38
N MET A 132 -10.20 -61.20 3.17
CA MET A 132 -11.55 -60.80 2.78
C MET A 132 -11.58 -59.75 1.66
N LEU A 133 -10.56 -58.88 1.57
CA LEU A 133 -10.39 -57.96 0.44
C LEU A 133 -9.97 -58.69 -0.85
N VAL A 134 -9.09 -59.69 -0.73
CA VAL A 134 -8.70 -60.58 -1.85
C VAL A 134 -9.90 -61.40 -2.32
N LEU A 135 -10.75 -61.90 -1.41
CA LEU A 135 -11.98 -62.63 -1.74
C LEU A 135 -12.96 -61.75 -2.54
N LEU A 136 -13.13 -60.48 -2.15
CA LEU A 136 -14.00 -59.53 -2.85
C LEU A 136 -13.50 -59.26 -4.29
N ALA A 137 -12.19 -59.08 -4.47
CA ALA A 137 -11.57 -58.97 -5.78
C ALA A 137 -11.72 -60.25 -6.60
N GLY A 138 -11.58 -61.43 -5.98
CA GLY A 138 -11.77 -62.74 -6.61
C GLY A 138 -13.20 -62.95 -7.12
N VAL A 139 -14.23 -62.59 -6.33
CA VAL A 139 -15.64 -62.67 -6.75
C VAL A 139 -15.93 -61.68 -7.89
N GLY A 140 -15.37 -60.47 -7.84
CA GLY A 140 -15.48 -59.50 -8.94
C GLY A 140 -14.82 -60.00 -10.23
N ALA A 141 -13.64 -60.62 -10.13
CA ALA A 141 -12.94 -61.24 -11.26
C ALA A 141 -13.70 -62.45 -11.81
N LEU A 142 -14.29 -63.28 -10.95
CA LEU A 142 -15.09 -64.45 -11.34
C LEU A 142 -16.38 -64.05 -12.08
N LEU A 143 -17.09 -63.03 -11.57
CA LEU A 143 -18.28 -62.46 -12.24
C LEU A 143 -17.93 -61.84 -13.60
N LYS A 144 -16.79 -61.16 -13.71
CA LYS A 144 -16.29 -60.66 -14.99
C LYS A 144 -15.96 -61.82 -15.93
N TYR A 145 -15.21 -62.82 -15.47
CA TYR A 145 -14.81 -63.98 -16.25
C TYR A 145 -16.02 -64.78 -16.78
N ALA A 146 -17.07 -64.97 -15.97
CA ALA A 146 -18.31 -65.62 -16.40
C ALA A 146 -19.09 -64.79 -17.46
N SER A 147 -18.96 -63.46 -17.43
CA SER A 147 -19.51 -62.57 -18.46
C SER A 147 -18.68 -62.64 -19.75
N ASP A 148 -17.35 -62.59 -19.65
CA ASP A 148 -16.41 -62.58 -20.78
C ASP A 148 -16.39 -63.94 -21.51
N GLN A 149 -16.54 -65.06 -20.79
CA GLN A 149 -16.71 -66.42 -21.34
C GLN A 149 -18.13 -66.69 -21.90
N GLY A 150 -19.03 -65.70 -21.86
CA GLY A 150 -20.34 -65.79 -22.52
C GLY A 150 -21.38 -66.69 -21.86
N TRP A 151 -21.15 -67.16 -20.62
CA TRP A 151 -22.10 -68.03 -19.90
C TRP A 151 -23.43 -67.33 -19.53
N LEU A 152 -23.49 -65.99 -19.61
CA LEU A 152 -24.67 -65.18 -19.31
C LEU A 152 -25.01 -64.18 -20.44
N ARG A 153 -25.27 -64.68 -21.65
CA ARG A 153 -25.79 -63.89 -22.78
C ARG A 153 -27.29 -63.58 -22.65
N LEU A 154 -27.67 -62.81 -21.63
CA LEU A 154 -28.99 -62.17 -21.58
C LEU A 154 -29.00 -60.89 -22.43
N PRO A 155 -30.03 -60.67 -23.28
CA PRO A 155 -30.27 -59.39 -23.94
C PRO A 155 -30.26 -58.21 -22.96
N VAL A 156 -29.76 -57.06 -23.41
CA VAL A 156 -29.55 -55.89 -22.53
C VAL A 156 -30.87 -55.39 -21.95
N GLU A 157 -31.93 -55.45 -22.74
CA GLU A 157 -33.31 -55.11 -22.39
C GLU A 157 -33.79 -55.96 -21.21
N LEU A 158 -33.54 -57.29 -21.25
CA LEU A 158 -33.88 -58.21 -20.17
C LEU A 158 -33.00 -57.99 -18.93
N ARG A 159 -31.72 -57.62 -19.10
CA ARG A 159 -30.84 -57.27 -17.95
C ARG A 159 -31.33 -56.00 -17.25
N LEU A 160 -31.66 -54.96 -18.00
CA LEU A 160 -32.20 -53.70 -17.46
C LEU A 160 -33.59 -53.88 -16.85
N ALA A 161 -34.47 -54.66 -17.50
CA ALA A 161 -35.80 -55.00 -16.97
C ALA A 161 -35.70 -55.82 -15.67
N GLY A 162 -34.77 -56.78 -15.59
CA GLY A 162 -34.52 -57.55 -14.38
C GLY A 162 -34.02 -56.69 -13.21
N ILE A 163 -33.09 -55.76 -13.48
CA ILE A 163 -32.62 -54.80 -12.47
C ILE A 163 -33.74 -53.85 -12.04
N ALA A 164 -34.57 -53.38 -12.97
CA ALA A 164 -35.73 -52.54 -12.67
C ALA A 164 -36.79 -53.29 -11.84
N ALA A 165 -37.09 -54.55 -12.17
CA ALA A 165 -38.01 -55.39 -11.41
C ALA A 165 -37.49 -55.67 -9.99
N ALA A 166 -36.20 -55.95 -9.83
CA ALA A 166 -35.57 -56.10 -8.52
C ALA A 166 -35.63 -54.80 -7.69
N ALA A 167 -35.39 -53.64 -8.32
CA ALA A 167 -35.50 -52.35 -7.65
C ALA A 167 -36.95 -51.98 -7.29
N LEU A 168 -37.93 -52.29 -8.14
CA LEU A 168 -39.36 -52.15 -7.80
C LEU A 168 -39.77 -53.08 -6.65
N GLY A 169 -39.26 -54.31 -6.63
CA GLY A 169 -39.40 -55.23 -5.49
C GLY A 169 -38.80 -54.66 -4.20
N GLY A 170 -37.59 -54.09 -4.28
CA GLY A 170 -36.94 -53.38 -3.17
C GLY A 170 -37.74 -52.17 -2.67
N LEU A 171 -38.34 -51.40 -3.57
CA LEU A 171 -39.24 -50.29 -3.24
C LEU A 171 -40.48 -50.77 -2.47
N VAL A 172 -41.16 -51.80 -2.98
CA VAL A 172 -42.37 -52.36 -2.35
C VAL A 172 -42.05 -53.01 -1.00
N PHE A 173 -40.92 -53.71 -0.88
CA PHE A 173 -40.46 -54.28 0.39
C PHE A 173 -40.09 -53.18 1.40
N GLY A 174 -39.35 -52.17 0.96
CA GLY A 174 -39.01 -50.99 1.77
C GLY A 174 -40.23 -50.16 2.20
N TRP A 175 -41.30 -50.15 1.40
CA TRP A 175 -42.58 -49.54 1.76
C TRP A 175 -43.36 -50.39 2.78
N ARG A 176 -43.32 -51.72 2.68
CA ARG A 176 -43.92 -52.61 3.69
C ARG A 176 -43.23 -52.46 5.04
N GLN A 177 -41.89 -52.54 5.07
CA GLN A 177 -41.08 -52.48 6.29
C GLN A 177 -41.00 -51.08 6.95
N ARG A 178 -41.67 -50.06 6.40
CA ARG A 178 -41.61 -48.66 6.90
C ARG A 178 -42.11 -48.50 8.33
N LEU A 179 -42.95 -49.41 8.81
CA LEU A 179 -43.50 -49.39 10.17
C LEU A 179 -42.54 -50.06 11.18
N ASP A 180 -41.99 -51.24 10.86
CA ASP A 180 -41.19 -52.04 11.80
C ASP A 180 -39.72 -51.62 11.84
N LYS A 181 -39.17 -51.14 10.71
CA LYS A 181 -37.76 -50.75 10.57
C LYS A 181 -37.63 -49.47 9.73
N PRO A 182 -38.12 -48.31 10.22
CA PRO A 182 -38.24 -47.09 9.42
C PRO A 182 -36.92 -46.63 8.77
N SER A 183 -35.80 -46.66 9.50
CA SER A 183 -34.48 -46.27 8.96
C SER A 183 -34.01 -47.17 7.80
N PHE A 184 -34.25 -48.48 7.90
CA PHE A 184 -33.94 -49.45 6.85
C PHE A 184 -34.88 -49.30 5.64
N GLY A 185 -36.19 -49.14 5.89
CA GLY A 185 -37.18 -48.91 4.84
C GLY A 185 -36.87 -47.66 4.01
N LEU A 186 -36.53 -46.55 4.68
CA LEU A 186 -36.11 -45.30 4.03
C LEU A 186 -34.84 -45.47 3.18
N ALA A 187 -33.81 -46.15 3.72
CA ALA A 187 -32.58 -46.39 2.98
C ALA A 187 -32.81 -47.27 1.74
N LEU A 188 -33.60 -48.34 1.87
CA LEU A 188 -33.91 -49.26 0.78
C LEU A 188 -34.78 -48.59 -0.30
N GLN A 189 -35.80 -47.80 0.06
CA GLN A 189 -36.60 -47.04 -0.90
C GLN A 189 -35.74 -46.03 -1.68
N GLY A 190 -34.90 -45.25 -0.99
CA GLY A 190 -34.01 -44.28 -1.63
C GLY A 190 -33.01 -44.92 -2.59
N GLY A 191 -32.37 -46.03 -2.16
CA GLY A 191 -31.50 -46.82 -3.01
C GLY A 191 -32.21 -47.42 -4.22
N SER A 192 -33.44 -47.93 -4.03
CA SER A 192 -34.25 -48.52 -5.11
C SER A 192 -34.59 -47.51 -6.22
N ILE A 193 -35.01 -46.29 -5.86
CA ILE A 193 -35.27 -45.24 -6.84
C ILE A 193 -33.96 -44.77 -7.50
N GLY A 194 -32.85 -44.73 -6.75
CA GLY A 194 -31.53 -44.46 -7.31
C GLY A 194 -31.11 -45.48 -8.39
N VAL A 195 -31.36 -46.76 -8.16
CA VAL A 195 -31.13 -47.83 -9.15
C VAL A 195 -32.06 -47.66 -10.36
N LEU A 196 -33.34 -47.33 -10.16
CA LEU A 196 -34.27 -47.08 -11.27
C LEU A 196 -33.85 -45.88 -12.13
N LEU A 197 -33.35 -44.80 -11.53
CA LEU A 197 -32.80 -43.65 -12.27
C LEU A 197 -31.53 -44.03 -13.05
N LEU A 198 -30.65 -44.87 -12.49
CA LEU A 198 -29.49 -45.39 -13.21
C LEU A 198 -29.87 -46.33 -14.37
N VAL A 199 -30.93 -47.13 -14.22
CA VAL A 199 -31.48 -47.95 -15.32
C VAL A 199 -32.05 -47.07 -16.44
N VAL A 200 -32.81 -46.02 -16.11
CA VAL A 200 -33.34 -45.06 -17.11
C VAL A 200 -32.20 -44.33 -17.83
N PHE A 201 -31.17 -43.89 -17.11
CA PHE A 201 -29.96 -43.31 -17.70
C PHE A 201 -29.26 -44.30 -18.64
N ALA A 202 -29.04 -45.55 -18.21
CA ALA A 202 -28.36 -46.56 -19.01
C ALA A 202 -29.15 -46.91 -20.29
N ALA A 203 -30.46 -47.15 -20.16
CA ALA A 203 -31.36 -47.44 -21.28
C ALA A 203 -31.34 -46.33 -22.34
N PHE A 204 -31.24 -45.06 -21.93
CA PHE A 204 -31.14 -43.93 -22.87
C PHE A 204 -29.72 -43.71 -23.41
N LYS A 205 -28.74 -43.50 -22.53
CA LYS A 205 -27.39 -43.00 -22.90
C LYS A 205 -26.39 -44.07 -23.31
N LEU A 206 -26.52 -45.30 -22.80
CA LEU A 206 -25.56 -46.39 -23.07
C LEU A 206 -26.07 -47.35 -24.15
N TYR A 207 -27.39 -47.54 -24.23
CA TYR A 207 -27.99 -48.59 -25.06
C TYR A 207 -29.04 -48.12 -26.08
N GLY A 208 -29.51 -46.86 -25.98
CA GLY A 208 -30.48 -46.28 -26.94
C GLY A 208 -31.88 -46.92 -26.93
N SER A 209 -32.18 -47.82 -25.99
CA SER A 209 -33.41 -48.61 -25.89
C SER A 209 -34.68 -47.79 -25.63
N ILE A 210 -34.55 -46.53 -25.20
CA ILE A 210 -35.66 -45.58 -25.00
C ILE A 210 -35.31 -44.20 -25.57
N ASN A 211 -36.31 -43.45 -26.02
CA ASN A 211 -36.11 -42.11 -26.56
C ASN A 211 -35.97 -41.04 -25.44
N ALA A 212 -35.42 -39.87 -25.79
CA ALA A 212 -35.14 -38.79 -24.83
C ALA A 212 -36.39 -38.29 -24.08
N PRO A 213 -37.57 -38.08 -24.72
CA PRO A 213 -38.79 -37.70 -24.00
C PRO A 213 -39.24 -38.74 -22.97
N ALA A 214 -39.20 -40.04 -23.30
CA ALA A 214 -39.57 -41.10 -22.37
C ALA A 214 -38.60 -41.20 -21.19
N ALA A 215 -37.29 -41.13 -21.45
CA ALA A 215 -36.26 -41.14 -20.40
C ALA A 215 -36.40 -39.95 -19.44
N PHE A 216 -36.69 -38.76 -19.98
CA PHE A 216 -36.96 -37.56 -19.21
C PHE A 216 -38.23 -37.70 -18.35
N ALA A 217 -39.35 -38.13 -18.94
CA ALA A 217 -40.61 -38.32 -18.23
C ALA A 217 -40.51 -39.37 -17.11
N LEU A 218 -39.82 -40.49 -17.35
CA LEU A 218 -39.53 -41.51 -16.33
C LEU A 218 -38.70 -40.93 -15.18
N SER A 219 -37.69 -40.11 -15.47
CA SER A 219 -36.85 -39.49 -14.45
C SER A 219 -37.61 -38.41 -13.65
N VAL A 220 -38.48 -37.63 -14.29
CA VAL A 220 -39.40 -36.70 -13.60
C VAL A 220 -40.31 -37.46 -12.64
N LEU A 221 -40.92 -38.56 -13.09
CA LEU A 221 -41.83 -39.37 -12.29
C LEU A 221 -41.11 -40.02 -11.10
N LEU A 222 -39.92 -40.61 -11.31
CA LEU A 222 -39.12 -41.21 -10.23
C LEU A 222 -38.65 -40.18 -9.18
N VAL A 223 -38.23 -38.99 -9.62
CA VAL A 223 -37.87 -37.88 -8.72
C VAL A 223 -39.08 -37.38 -7.94
N ALA A 224 -40.22 -37.16 -8.61
CA ALA A 224 -41.46 -36.76 -7.96
C ALA A 224 -41.93 -37.81 -6.93
N SER A 225 -41.83 -39.10 -7.26
CA SER A 225 -42.10 -40.20 -6.31
C SER A 225 -41.17 -40.15 -5.09
N MET A 226 -39.86 -39.90 -5.26
CA MET A 226 -38.95 -39.78 -4.11
C MET A 226 -39.29 -38.57 -3.23
N CYS A 227 -39.65 -37.42 -3.82
CA CYS A 227 -40.08 -36.23 -3.09
C CYS A 227 -41.40 -36.46 -2.32
N VAL A 228 -42.39 -37.12 -2.94
CA VAL A 228 -43.65 -37.50 -2.26
C VAL A 228 -43.39 -38.49 -1.12
N LEU A 229 -42.58 -39.52 -1.34
CA LEU A 229 -42.19 -40.48 -0.29
C LEU A 229 -41.40 -39.82 0.85
N ALA A 230 -40.61 -38.78 0.57
CA ALA A 230 -39.90 -38.00 1.57
C ALA A 230 -40.84 -37.18 2.46
N VAL A 231 -41.88 -36.57 1.88
CA VAL A 231 -42.92 -35.83 2.63
C VAL A 231 -43.77 -36.80 3.45
N LEU A 232 -44.26 -37.88 2.85
CA LEU A 232 -45.15 -38.86 3.51
C LEU A 232 -44.47 -39.64 4.66
N GLN A 233 -43.15 -39.71 4.69
CA GLN A 233 -42.37 -40.40 5.74
C GLN A 233 -41.44 -39.44 6.52
N GLU A 234 -41.68 -38.13 6.40
CA GLU A 234 -40.94 -37.05 7.07
C GLU A 234 -39.41 -37.08 6.94
N SER A 235 -38.90 -37.75 5.90
CA SER A 235 -37.50 -38.12 5.77
C SER A 235 -36.68 -37.02 5.09
N ARG A 236 -35.98 -36.23 5.91
CA ARG A 236 -34.98 -35.24 5.45
C ARG A 236 -33.98 -35.86 4.46
N THR A 237 -33.56 -37.12 4.68
CA THR A 237 -32.59 -37.82 3.83
C THR A 237 -33.14 -38.13 2.45
N LEU A 238 -34.40 -38.62 2.35
CA LEU A 238 -35.04 -38.82 1.05
C LEU A 238 -35.31 -37.49 0.33
N ALA A 239 -35.65 -36.42 1.07
CA ALA A 239 -35.86 -35.10 0.48
C ALA A 239 -34.56 -34.57 -0.16
N VAL A 240 -33.44 -34.68 0.54
CA VAL A 240 -32.11 -34.30 0.02
C VAL A 240 -31.73 -35.13 -1.20
N LEU A 241 -31.87 -36.46 -1.16
CA LEU A 241 -31.55 -37.34 -2.30
C LEU A 241 -32.46 -37.09 -3.50
N GLY A 242 -33.76 -36.87 -3.28
CA GLY A 242 -34.74 -36.64 -4.35
C GLY A 242 -34.53 -35.31 -5.06
N THR A 243 -34.29 -34.23 -4.30
CA THR A 243 -33.96 -32.93 -4.90
C THR A 243 -32.59 -32.94 -5.58
N LEU A 244 -31.59 -33.64 -5.03
CA LEU A 244 -30.30 -33.85 -5.70
C LEU A 244 -30.47 -34.55 -7.06
N ALA A 245 -31.20 -35.67 -7.08
CA ALA A 245 -31.51 -36.43 -8.29
C ALA A 245 -32.28 -35.58 -9.31
N GLY A 246 -33.24 -34.75 -8.85
CA GLY A 246 -33.97 -33.80 -9.67
C GLY A 246 -33.05 -32.80 -10.37
N PHE A 247 -32.18 -32.11 -9.64
CA PHE A 247 -31.26 -31.14 -10.28
C PHE A 247 -30.24 -31.79 -11.23
N LEU A 248 -29.79 -33.02 -10.93
CA LEU A 248 -28.83 -33.77 -11.75
C LEU A 248 -29.43 -34.44 -13.00
N ALA A 249 -30.71 -34.85 -12.99
CA ALA A 249 -31.27 -35.63 -14.09
C ALA A 249 -31.14 -34.96 -15.48
N PRO A 250 -31.45 -33.65 -15.68
CA PRO A 250 -31.27 -32.99 -16.97
C PRO A 250 -29.81 -32.88 -17.42
N LEU A 251 -28.85 -32.78 -16.48
CA LEU A 251 -27.43 -32.67 -16.80
C LEU A 251 -26.90 -33.95 -17.45
N TRP A 252 -27.31 -35.12 -16.94
CA TRP A 252 -26.84 -36.42 -17.43
C TRP A 252 -27.68 -36.94 -18.61
N LEU A 253 -28.97 -36.60 -18.68
CA LEU A 253 -29.84 -36.87 -19.82
C LEU A 253 -29.68 -35.86 -20.98
N SER A 254 -28.80 -34.86 -20.86
CA SER A 254 -28.65 -33.79 -21.86
C SER A 254 -28.33 -34.33 -23.26
N THR A 255 -29.12 -33.91 -24.25
CA THR A 255 -28.92 -34.21 -25.69
C THR A 255 -27.96 -33.24 -26.38
N GLY A 256 -27.48 -32.20 -25.70
CA GLY A 256 -26.67 -31.14 -26.30
C GLY A 256 -27.46 -30.12 -27.14
N SER A 257 -28.79 -30.18 -27.16
CA SER A 257 -29.67 -29.34 -28.00
C SER A 257 -29.65 -27.84 -27.70
N GLY A 258 -29.02 -27.40 -26.61
CA GLY A 258 -28.87 -25.98 -26.25
C GLY A 258 -30.15 -25.26 -25.78
N ASN A 259 -31.31 -25.92 -25.74
CA ASN A 259 -32.58 -25.32 -25.32
C ASN A 259 -32.61 -25.04 -23.80
N HIS A 260 -32.30 -23.81 -23.42
CA HIS A 260 -32.30 -23.34 -22.03
C HIS A 260 -33.71 -23.16 -21.45
N VAL A 261 -34.70 -22.81 -22.29
CA VAL A 261 -36.09 -22.62 -21.85
C VAL A 261 -36.64 -23.92 -21.27
N ALA A 262 -36.41 -25.06 -21.93
CA ALA A 262 -36.79 -26.38 -21.41
C ALA A 262 -36.11 -26.71 -20.07
N LEU A 263 -34.80 -26.43 -19.97
CA LEU A 263 -34.00 -26.68 -18.77
C LEU A 263 -34.48 -25.83 -17.56
N PHE A 264 -34.68 -24.53 -17.78
CA PHE A 264 -35.13 -23.61 -16.73
C PHE A 264 -36.62 -23.79 -16.38
N SER A 265 -37.46 -24.24 -17.33
CA SER A 265 -38.85 -24.64 -17.02
C SER A 265 -38.91 -25.87 -16.13
N TYR A 266 -38.05 -26.86 -16.38
CA TYR A 266 -37.93 -28.02 -15.50
C TYR A 266 -37.40 -27.61 -14.11
N TYR A 267 -36.36 -26.78 -14.03
CA TYR A 267 -35.90 -26.28 -12.73
C TYR A 267 -36.93 -25.38 -12.04
N ALA A 268 -37.78 -24.64 -12.76
CA ALA A 268 -38.91 -23.93 -12.17
C ALA A 268 -39.92 -24.88 -11.52
N LEU A 269 -40.21 -26.03 -12.16
CA LEU A 269 -41.06 -27.08 -11.56
C LEU A 269 -40.43 -27.71 -10.31
N VAL A 270 -39.13 -28.01 -10.33
CA VAL A 270 -38.40 -28.54 -9.15
C VAL A 270 -38.37 -27.51 -8.02
N ASN A 271 -38.12 -26.23 -8.33
CA ASN A 271 -38.14 -25.14 -7.35
C ASN A 271 -39.54 -24.88 -6.78
N ALA A 272 -40.60 -24.95 -7.60
CA ALA A 272 -41.98 -24.88 -7.12
C ALA A 272 -42.30 -26.04 -6.16
N GLY A 273 -41.79 -27.25 -6.43
CA GLY A 273 -41.86 -28.39 -5.52
C GLY A 273 -41.16 -28.12 -4.18
N VAL A 274 -39.91 -27.63 -4.21
CA VAL A 274 -39.16 -27.22 -3.00
C VAL A 274 -39.90 -26.12 -2.23
N PHE A 275 -40.43 -25.11 -2.91
CA PHE A 275 -41.22 -24.02 -2.33
C PHE A 275 -42.51 -24.51 -1.65
N THR A 276 -43.21 -25.46 -2.29
CA THR A 276 -44.44 -26.07 -1.75
C THR A 276 -44.14 -26.95 -0.54
N ILE A 277 -43.06 -27.72 -0.56
CA ILE A 277 -42.58 -28.49 0.62
C ILE A 277 -42.20 -27.52 1.75
N ALA A 278 -41.48 -26.44 1.44
CA ALA A 278 -41.12 -25.40 2.39
C ALA A 278 -42.35 -24.72 3.03
N TRP A 279 -43.49 -24.65 2.35
CA TRP A 279 -44.75 -24.17 2.91
C TRP A 279 -45.29 -25.06 4.06
N TRP A 280 -44.95 -26.35 4.12
CA TRP A 280 -45.44 -27.29 5.14
C TRP A 280 -44.37 -27.87 6.09
N ARG A 281 -43.11 -27.98 5.66
CA ARG A 281 -41.98 -28.48 6.46
C ARG A 281 -40.72 -27.63 6.20
N PRO A 282 -40.20 -26.88 7.20
CA PRO A 282 -39.13 -25.91 6.98
C PRO A 282 -37.71 -26.54 6.94
N TRP A 283 -37.48 -27.47 6.01
CA TRP A 283 -36.20 -28.16 5.88
C TRP A 283 -35.14 -27.30 5.18
N ARG A 284 -34.45 -26.44 5.96
CA ARG A 284 -33.31 -25.60 5.57
C ARG A 284 -32.39 -26.18 4.48
N VAL A 285 -31.96 -27.44 4.64
CA VAL A 285 -31.03 -28.12 3.71
C VAL A 285 -31.61 -28.20 2.29
N LEU A 286 -32.92 -28.41 2.15
CA LEU A 286 -33.63 -28.49 0.88
C LEU A 286 -33.52 -27.18 0.09
N ASN A 287 -33.74 -26.05 0.76
CA ASN A 287 -33.66 -24.73 0.16
C ASN A 287 -32.24 -24.38 -0.26
N LEU A 288 -31.25 -24.64 0.61
CA LEU A 288 -29.84 -24.36 0.32
C LEU A 288 -29.32 -25.20 -0.84
N LEU A 289 -29.75 -26.46 -0.93
CA LEU A 289 -29.40 -27.36 -2.03
C LEU A 289 -30.06 -26.90 -3.33
N GLY A 290 -31.36 -26.61 -3.32
CA GLY A 290 -32.07 -26.07 -4.49
C GLY A 290 -31.51 -24.73 -4.96
N PHE A 291 -31.16 -23.85 -4.03
CA PHE A 291 -30.51 -22.57 -4.30
C PHE A 291 -29.17 -22.77 -5.01
N ALA A 292 -28.29 -23.62 -4.44
CA ALA A 292 -26.97 -23.88 -4.97
C ALA A 292 -27.01 -24.51 -6.37
N PHE A 293 -27.93 -25.44 -6.64
CA PHE A 293 -28.07 -26.02 -7.98
C PHE A 293 -28.72 -25.05 -8.97
N THR A 294 -29.81 -24.36 -8.59
CA THR A 294 -30.52 -23.44 -9.50
C THR A 294 -29.62 -22.30 -9.95
N PHE A 295 -29.02 -21.57 -9.00
CA PHE A 295 -28.13 -20.46 -9.32
C PHE A 295 -26.77 -20.93 -9.82
N GLY A 296 -26.24 -22.06 -9.35
CA GLY A 296 -24.97 -22.62 -9.82
C GLY A 296 -25.03 -23.07 -11.28
N ILE A 297 -26.07 -23.82 -11.67
CA ILE A 297 -26.27 -24.27 -13.05
C ILE A 297 -26.66 -23.08 -13.94
N GLY A 298 -27.48 -22.15 -13.44
CA GLY A 298 -27.81 -20.89 -14.13
C GLY A 298 -26.56 -20.04 -14.42
N THR A 299 -25.65 -19.91 -13.45
CA THR A 299 -24.35 -19.23 -13.64
C THR A 299 -23.46 -19.96 -14.63
N LEU A 300 -23.34 -21.29 -14.51
CA LEU A 300 -22.52 -22.10 -15.42
C LEU A 300 -23.00 -22.03 -16.86
N TRP A 301 -24.32 -22.07 -17.09
CA TRP A 301 -24.92 -21.85 -18.41
C TRP A 301 -24.69 -20.40 -18.88
N GLY A 302 -24.90 -19.41 -18.00
CA GLY A 302 -24.71 -18.00 -18.29
C GLY A 302 -23.29 -17.68 -18.79
N VAL A 303 -22.27 -18.18 -18.11
CA VAL A 303 -20.85 -17.98 -18.47
C VAL A 303 -20.46 -18.77 -19.73
N LEU A 304 -21.01 -19.97 -19.96
CA LEU A 304 -20.54 -20.86 -21.03
C LEU A 304 -21.35 -20.84 -22.33
N SER A 305 -22.55 -20.23 -22.35
CA SER A 305 -23.55 -20.42 -23.42
C SER A 305 -24.48 -19.22 -23.72
N TYR A 306 -24.59 -18.20 -22.85
CA TYR A 306 -25.56 -17.09 -23.01
C TYR A 306 -25.29 -16.23 -24.25
N LYS A 307 -26.37 -15.67 -24.83
CA LYS A 307 -26.33 -14.65 -25.88
C LYS A 307 -27.37 -13.55 -25.59
N PRO A 308 -27.12 -12.27 -25.90
CA PRO A 308 -28.07 -11.16 -25.66
C PRO A 308 -29.48 -11.41 -26.20
N THR A 309 -29.58 -12.07 -27.36
CA THR A 309 -30.85 -12.43 -27.99
C THR A 309 -31.73 -13.38 -27.17
N GLN A 310 -31.18 -13.99 -26.12
CA GLN A 310 -31.91 -14.88 -25.20
C GLN A 310 -32.44 -14.14 -23.96
N PHE A 311 -32.13 -12.85 -23.76
CA PHE A 311 -32.52 -12.06 -22.58
C PHE A 311 -34.00 -12.22 -22.21
N ASN A 312 -34.90 -11.90 -23.15
CA ASN A 312 -36.37 -11.98 -22.97
C ASN A 312 -36.87 -13.39 -22.58
N THR A 313 -36.10 -14.44 -22.86
CA THR A 313 -36.44 -15.85 -22.53
C THR A 313 -35.69 -16.38 -21.30
N THR A 314 -34.84 -15.58 -20.69
CA THR A 314 -34.00 -15.93 -19.52
C THR A 314 -34.41 -15.12 -18.30
N GLU A 315 -34.64 -13.82 -18.49
CA GLU A 315 -35.07 -12.86 -17.46
C GLU A 315 -36.28 -13.35 -16.64
N PRO A 316 -37.37 -13.90 -17.23
CA PRO A 316 -38.51 -14.36 -16.45
C PRO A 316 -38.18 -15.50 -15.49
N PHE A 317 -37.23 -16.37 -15.85
CA PHE A 317 -36.77 -17.46 -14.98
C PHE A 317 -35.90 -16.92 -13.84
N LEU A 318 -35.01 -15.96 -14.10
CA LEU A 318 -34.20 -15.34 -13.05
C LEU A 318 -35.06 -14.62 -12.02
N LEU A 319 -36.06 -13.86 -12.47
CA LEU A 319 -37.04 -13.20 -11.60
C LEU A 319 -37.90 -14.20 -10.81
N LEU A 320 -38.31 -15.31 -11.43
CA LEU A 320 -39.06 -16.39 -10.76
C LEU A 320 -38.23 -17.11 -9.69
N PHE A 321 -36.96 -17.44 -9.99
CA PHE A 321 -36.05 -18.06 -9.02
C PHE A 321 -35.73 -17.10 -7.87
N PHE A 322 -35.50 -15.81 -8.18
CA PHE A 322 -35.36 -14.77 -7.16
C PHE A 322 -36.61 -14.70 -6.27
N ALA A 323 -37.81 -14.69 -6.84
CA ALA A 323 -39.07 -14.65 -6.07
C ALA A 323 -39.24 -15.87 -5.14
N PHE A 324 -38.97 -17.09 -5.60
CA PHE A 324 -39.03 -18.29 -4.73
C PHE A 324 -38.09 -18.16 -3.53
N TYR A 325 -36.82 -17.82 -3.75
CA TYR A 325 -35.81 -17.78 -2.68
C TYR A 325 -35.90 -16.51 -1.80
N LEU A 326 -36.53 -15.44 -2.29
CA LEU A 326 -36.90 -14.26 -1.51
C LEU A 326 -38.04 -14.54 -0.54
N LEU A 327 -39.05 -15.31 -0.97
CA LEU A 327 -40.27 -15.57 -0.19
C LEU A 327 -40.08 -16.66 0.88
N ILE A 328 -39.24 -17.67 0.63
CA ILE A 328 -39.00 -18.79 1.58
C ILE A 328 -38.62 -18.30 3.01
N PRO A 329 -37.65 -17.38 3.22
CA PRO A 329 -37.32 -16.87 4.56
C PRO A 329 -38.48 -16.13 5.24
N VAL A 330 -39.29 -15.39 4.47
CA VAL A 330 -40.45 -14.63 4.98
C VAL A 330 -41.54 -15.59 5.49
N LEU A 331 -41.78 -16.69 4.76
CA LEU A 331 -42.73 -17.74 5.15
C LEU A 331 -42.28 -18.47 6.42
N TYR A 332 -40.98 -18.75 6.57
CA TYR A 332 -40.43 -19.42 7.75
C TYR A 332 -40.55 -18.53 9.00
N ALA A 333 -40.17 -17.25 8.88
CA ALA A 333 -40.27 -16.29 9.98
C ALA A 333 -41.71 -16.14 10.49
N ARG A 334 -42.71 -16.17 9.59
CA ARG A 334 -44.14 -16.13 9.94
C ARG A 334 -44.68 -17.43 10.55
N ARG A 335 -44.08 -18.59 10.28
CA ARG A 335 -44.58 -19.90 10.76
C ARG A 335 -43.99 -20.34 12.09
N GLU A 336 -42.67 -20.30 12.26
CA GLU A 336 -42.02 -20.87 13.46
C GLU A 336 -41.75 -19.85 14.57
N GLY A 337 -41.33 -18.62 14.25
CA GLY A 337 -41.07 -17.58 15.26
C GLY A 337 -39.84 -17.80 16.16
N SER A 338 -39.14 -18.91 16.00
CA SER A 338 -37.77 -19.06 16.49
C SER A 338 -36.87 -18.10 15.71
N THR A 339 -36.68 -16.89 16.24
CA THR A 339 -35.78 -15.85 15.71
C THR A 339 -34.29 -16.26 15.76
N ARG A 340 -34.00 -17.44 16.31
CA ARG A 340 -32.65 -17.88 16.72
C ARG A 340 -31.72 -18.18 15.55
N TRP A 341 -32.25 -18.45 14.36
CA TRP A 341 -31.47 -18.70 13.14
C TRP A 341 -32.21 -18.17 11.89
N VAL A 342 -32.18 -16.85 11.65
CA VAL A 342 -32.48 -16.32 10.31
C VAL A 342 -31.48 -16.92 9.32
N ASP A 343 -31.96 -17.50 8.22
CA ASP A 343 -31.10 -18.20 7.26
C ASP A 343 -30.33 -17.22 6.37
N GLY A 344 -29.31 -16.59 6.95
CA GLY A 344 -28.53 -15.51 6.32
C GLY A 344 -27.94 -15.90 4.96
N SER A 345 -27.62 -17.19 4.77
CA SER A 345 -27.17 -17.74 3.49
C SER A 345 -28.19 -17.51 2.36
N LEU A 346 -29.49 -17.62 2.64
CA LEU A 346 -30.56 -17.32 1.68
C LEU A 346 -30.88 -15.81 1.65
N VAL A 347 -31.00 -15.17 2.82
CA VAL A 347 -31.40 -13.76 2.92
C VAL A 347 -30.40 -12.81 2.26
N PHE A 348 -29.09 -13.08 2.38
CA PHE A 348 -28.05 -12.29 1.73
C PHE A 348 -27.53 -12.92 0.42
N GLY A 349 -27.55 -14.24 0.28
CA GLY A 349 -27.08 -14.92 -0.93
C GLY A 349 -28.02 -14.72 -2.13
N THR A 350 -29.33 -14.74 -1.93
CA THR A 350 -30.33 -14.54 -3.00
C THR A 350 -30.18 -13.19 -3.70
N PRO A 351 -30.19 -12.03 -3.00
CA PRO A 351 -29.93 -10.75 -3.65
C PRO A 351 -28.56 -10.68 -4.33
N LEU A 352 -27.51 -11.18 -3.67
CA LEU A 352 -26.14 -11.10 -4.19
C LEU A 352 -25.98 -11.85 -5.52
N VAL A 353 -26.44 -13.09 -5.59
CA VAL A 353 -26.27 -13.95 -6.77
C VAL A 353 -27.26 -13.59 -7.87
N ALA A 354 -28.52 -13.27 -7.55
CA ALA A 354 -29.48 -12.84 -8.54
C ALA A 354 -29.07 -11.51 -9.19
N PHE A 355 -28.59 -10.53 -8.41
CA PHE A 355 -28.13 -9.25 -8.96
C PHE A 355 -26.83 -9.38 -9.76
N ALA A 356 -25.90 -10.27 -9.36
CA ALA A 356 -24.72 -10.57 -10.15
C ALA A 356 -25.06 -11.20 -11.52
N LEU A 357 -26.07 -12.08 -11.56
CA LEU A 357 -26.60 -12.60 -12.82
C LEU A 357 -27.33 -11.53 -13.64
N GLN A 358 -28.11 -10.65 -13.01
CA GLN A 358 -28.75 -9.50 -13.66
C GLN A 358 -27.73 -8.62 -14.39
N ALA A 359 -26.62 -8.30 -13.71
CA ALA A 359 -25.52 -7.52 -14.29
C ALA A 359 -24.85 -8.23 -15.48
N GLY A 360 -24.73 -9.56 -15.43
CA GLY A 360 -24.24 -10.39 -16.54
C GLY A 360 -25.21 -10.46 -17.72
N LEU A 361 -26.52 -10.57 -17.47
CA LEU A 361 -27.56 -10.59 -18.50
C LEU A 361 -27.62 -9.25 -19.27
N LEU A 362 -27.52 -8.13 -18.56
CA LEU A 362 -27.52 -6.77 -19.10
C LEU A 362 -26.17 -6.31 -19.70
N GLN A 363 -25.14 -7.17 -19.68
CA GLN A 363 -23.82 -6.96 -20.31
C GLN A 363 -23.14 -5.59 -20.06
N GLY A 364 -23.41 -4.95 -18.92
CA GLY A 364 -22.84 -3.65 -18.55
C GLY A 364 -23.70 -2.42 -18.92
N GLU A 365 -24.93 -2.59 -19.38
CA GLU A 365 -25.87 -1.47 -19.53
C GLU A 365 -26.21 -0.83 -18.17
N ARG A 366 -25.62 0.35 -17.97
CA ARG A 366 -25.59 1.08 -16.69
C ARG A 366 -26.95 1.51 -16.16
N TRP A 367 -27.74 2.19 -17.01
CA TRP A 367 -29.04 2.74 -16.61
C TRP A 367 -30.08 1.65 -16.30
N PRO A 368 -30.29 0.60 -17.11
CA PRO A 368 -31.13 -0.53 -16.75
C PRO A 368 -30.69 -1.22 -15.46
N LEU A 369 -29.38 -1.47 -15.28
CA LEU A 369 -28.87 -2.14 -14.08
C LEU A 369 -29.03 -1.30 -12.81
N ALA A 370 -28.92 0.04 -12.91
CA ALA A 370 -29.28 0.95 -11.82
C ALA A 370 -30.79 0.93 -11.53
N GLY A 371 -31.64 0.82 -12.57
CA GLY A 371 -33.08 0.59 -12.44
C GLY A 371 -33.40 -0.71 -11.69
N CYS A 372 -32.71 -1.81 -12.03
CA CYS A 372 -32.81 -3.08 -11.30
C CYS A 372 -32.37 -2.94 -9.83
N ALA A 373 -31.34 -2.14 -9.53
CA ALA A 373 -30.91 -1.88 -8.16
C ALA A 373 -31.96 -1.08 -7.37
N LEU A 374 -32.57 -0.05 -7.97
CA LEU A 374 -33.68 0.70 -7.36
C LEU A 374 -34.94 -0.17 -7.17
N ALA A 375 -35.26 -1.03 -8.13
CA ALA A 375 -36.36 -1.99 -8.01
C ALA A 375 -36.13 -3.00 -6.88
N ALA A 376 -34.92 -3.55 -6.77
CA ALA A 376 -34.52 -4.42 -5.66
C ALA A 376 -34.60 -3.67 -4.32
N ALA A 377 -34.10 -2.43 -4.25
CA ALA A 377 -34.21 -1.59 -3.07
C ALA A 377 -35.67 -1.37 -2.65
N ALA A 378 -36.56 -1.03 -3.60
CA ALA A 378 -37.99 -0.84 -3.34
C ALA A 378 -38.68 -2.12 -2.84
N ILE A 379 -38.37 -3.28 -3.44
CA ILE A 379 -38.86 -4.59 -2.96
C ILE A 379 -38.40 -4.86 -1.52
N TYR A 380 -37.13 -4.58 -1.20
CA TYR A 380 -36.62 -4.75 0.17
C TYR A 380 -37.18 -3.71 1.16
N VAL A 381 -37.49 -2.47 0.74
CA VAL A 381 -38.24 -1.50 1.57
C VAL A 381 -39.65 -2.02 1.87
N LEU A 382 -40.37 -2.53 0.86
CA LEU A 382 -41.71 -3.10 1.05
C LEU A 382 -41.69 -4.29 2.02
N LEU A 383 -40.74 -5.22 1.86
CA LEU A 383 -40.54 -6.35 2.78
C LEU A 383 -40.12 -5.91 4.19
N ALA A 384 -39.27 -4.89 4.32
CA ALA A 384 -38.91 -4.32 5.61
C ALA A 384 -40.14 -3.69 6.30
N MET A 385 -40.90 -2.84 5.60
CA MET A 385 -42.13 -2.22 6.14
C MET A 385 -43.22 -3.24 6.50
N PHE A 386 -43.21 -4.42 5.87
CA PHE A 386 -44.11 -5.52 6.19
C PHE A 386 -43.62 -6.28 7.45
N CYS A 387 -42.37 -6.76 7.46
CA CYS A 387 -41.81 -7.54 8.56
C CYS A 387 -41.45 -6.74 9.82
N LEU A 388 -41.35 -5.41 9.77
CA LEU A 388 -41.15 -4.59 10.97
C LEU A 388 -42.43 -4.38 11.80
N ARG A 389 -43.61 -4.78 11.29
CA ARG A 389 -44.91 -4.65 12.00
C ARG A 389 -45.15 -5.74 13.04
N GLU A 390 -44.56 -6.93 12.85
CA GLU A 390 -44.72 -8.07 13.75
C GLU A 390 -43.40 -8.32 14.50
N GLU A 391 -43.40 -8.37 15.83
CA GLU A 391 -42.18 -8.66 16.60
C GLU A 391 -41.50 -9.96 16.17
N ARG A 392 -42.32 -10.96 15.82
CA ARG A 392 -41.92 -12.28 15.28
C ARG A 392 -40.99 -12.18 14.07
N THR A 393 -41.19 -11.18 13.20
CA THR A 393 -40.44 -11.02 11.93
C THR A 393 -39.53 -9.80 11.91
N ARG A 394 -39.49 -9.02 13.00
CA ARG A 394 -38.75 -7.75 13.15
C ARG A 394 -37.26 -7.85 12.82
N LEU A 395 -36.60 -8.97 13.18
CA LEU A 395 -35.19 -9.23 12.86
C LEU A 395 -34.96 -9.41 11.34
N LEU A 396 -35.87 -10.08 10.64
CA LEU A 396 -35.85 -10.22 9.18
C LEU A 396 -36.17 -8.86 8.51
N GLY A 397 -37.10 -8.10 9.06
CA GLY A 397 -37.39 -6.73 8.62
C GLY A 397 -36.18 -5.79 8.72
N GLN A 398 -35.37 -5.92 9.78
CA GLN A 398 -34.10 -5.20 9.91
C GLN A 398 -33.08 -5.63 8.85
N ALA A 399 -32.95 -6.94 8.59
CA ALA A 399 -32.05 -7.44 7.53
C ALA A 399 -32.47 -6.94 6.13
N HIS A 400 -33.77 -6.92 5.82
CA HIS A 400 -34.29 -6.34 4.59
C HIS A 400 -34.08 -4.82 4.51
N ALA A 401 -34.19 -4.08 5.61
CA ALA A 401 -33.88 -2.65 5.63
C ALA A 401 -32.40 -2.36 5.30
N VAL A 402 -31.47 -3.19 5.81
CA VAL A 402 -30.03 -3.09 5.46
C VAL A 402 -29.79 -3.42 3.99
N LEU A 403 -30.43 -4.46 3.45
CA LEU A 403 -30.37 -4.79 2.01
C LEU A 403 -30.93 -3.66 1.14
N ALA A 404 -32.05 -3.06 1.53
CA ALA A 404 -32.67 -1.95 0.81
C ALA A 404 -31.74 -0.72 0.71
N VAL A 405 -31.10 -0.34 1.81
CA VAL A 405 -30.10 0.73 1.82
C VAL A 405 -28.90 0.34 0.95
N GLY A 406 -28.40 -0.89 1.07
CA GLY A 406 -27.29 -1.39 0.24
C GLY A 406 -27.57 -1.28 -1.27
N PHE A 407 -28.76 -1.68 -1.73
CA PHE A 407 -29.15 -1.55 -3.14
C PHE A 407 -29.40 -0.10 -3.57
N ALA A 408 -29.95 0.75 -2.70
CA ALA A 408 -30.12 2.17 -2.99
C ALA A 408 -28.77 2.88 -3.15
N THR A 409 -27.81 2.62 -2.26
CA THR A 409 -26.43 3.13 -2.38
C THR A 409 -25.72 2.54 -3.61
N LEU A 410 -26.00 1.29 -4.00
CA LEU A 410 -25.46 0.64 -5.20
C LEU A 410 -26.04 1.20 -6.51
N ALA A 411 -27.25 1.75 -6.51
CA ALA A 411 -27.82 2.40 -7.70
C ALA A 411 -27.02 3.64 -8.15
N VAL A 412 -26.37 4.35 -7.22
CA VAL A 412 -25.56 5.55 -7.49
C VAL A 412 -24.32 5.29 -8.37
N PRO A 413 -23.42 4.32 -8.06
CA PRO A 413 -22.31 3.93 -8.94
C PRO A 413 -22.74 3.29 -10.27
N LEU A 414 -23.98 2.81 -10.36
CA LEU A 414 -24.52 2.22 -11.58
C LEU A 414 -25.09 3.28 -12.53
N ALA A 415 -25.87 4.24 -12.01
CA ALA A 415 -26.48 5.29 -12.83
C ALA A 415 -25.50 6.41 -13.24
N LEU A 416 -24.59 6.79 -12.34
CA LEU A 416 -23.73 7.96 -12.52
C LEU A 416 -22.35 7.61 -13.10
N SER A 417 -21.61 8.64 -13.54
CA SER A 417 -20.18 8.50 -13.81
C SER A 417 -19.41 8.35 -12.49
N ALA A 418 -18.30 7.60 -12.50
CA ALA A 418 -17.52 7.33 -11.29
C ALA A 418 -17.03 8.61 -10.57
N HIS A 419 -16.79 9.71 -11.31
CA HIS A 419 -16.53 11.05 -10.74
C HIS A 419 -17.72 11.60 -9.95
N ALA A 420 -18.93 11.49 -10.50
CA ALA A 420 -20.15 11.95 -9.84
C ALA A 420 -20.51 11.05 -8.64
N THR A 421 -20.31 9.73 -8.75
CA THR A 421 -20.39 8.79 -7.63
C THR A 421 -19.44 9.19 -6.49
N ALA A 422 -18.18 9.48 -6.80
CA ALA A 422 -17.19 9.93 -5.81
C ALA A 422 -17.64 11.22 -5.11
N GLY A 423 -18.19 12.18 -5.86
CA GLY A 423 -18.78 13.40 -5.30
C GLY A 423 -19.98 13.13 -4.37
N VAL A 424 -20.90 12.26 -4.77
CA VAL A 424 -22.07 11.89 -3.95
C VAL A 424 -21.65 11.17 -2.67
N PHE A 425 -20.82 10.12 -2.76
CA PHE A 425 -20.33 9.39 -1.58
C PHE A 425 -19.51 10.28 -0.64
N ALA A 426 -18.74 11.24 -1.16
CA ALA A 426 -18.03 12.19 -0.33
C ALA A 426 -18.99 13.05 0.51
N LEU A 427 -20.00 13.67 -0.14
CA LEU A 427 -20.98 14.56 0.50
C LEU A 427 -21.92 13.79 1.45
N GLU A 428 -22.45 12.65 1.02
CA GLU A 428 -23.25 11.75 1.86
C GLU A 428 -22.45 11.29 3.08
N GLY A 429 -21.17 10.93 2.89
CA GLY A 429 -20.28 10.54 3.97
C GLY A 429 -20.09 11.63 5.02
N ALA A 430 -19.92 12.89 4.60
CA ALA A 430 -19.87 14.02 5.53
C ALA A 430 -21.22 14.26 6.23
N GLY A 431 -22.34 14.10 5.52
CA GLY A 431 -23.69 14.18 6.07
C GLY A 431 -23.95 13.12 7.15
N LEU A 432 -23.55 11.87 6.91
CA LEU A 432 -23.70 10.77 7.88
C LEU A 432 -22.80 10.92 9.12
N VAL A 433 -21.57 11.45 8.98
CA VAL A 433 -20.74 11.79 10.15
C VAL A 433 -21.38 12.91 10.97
N TRP A 434 -21.83 13.99 10.33
CA TRP A 434 -22.50 15.10 11.02
C TRP A 434 -23.78 14.65 11.73
N LEU A 435 -24.61 13.84 11.06
CA LEU A 435 -25.84 13.29 11.63
C LEU A 435 -25.55 12.33 12.79
N GLY A 436 -24.55 11.46 12.63
CA GLY A 436 -24.11 10.53 13.66
C GLY A 436 -23.52 11.21 14.90
N LEU A 437 -22.89 12.37 14.74
CA LEU A 437 -22.48 13.21 15.86
C LEU A 437 -23.69 13.84 16.55
N ARG A 438 -24.60 14.46 15.77
CA ARG A 438 -25.81 15.11 16.29
C ARG A 438 -26.80 14.15 16.98
N GLN A 439 -26.75 12.85 16.66
CA GLN A 439 -27.53 11.79 17.31
C GLN A 439 -26.75 10.97 18.34
N GLU A 440 -25.48 11.33 18.63
CA GLU A 440 -24.54 10.57 19.49
C GLU A 440 -24.32 9.09 19.07
N ARG A 441 -24.67 8.75 17.82
CA ARG A 441 -24.60 7.39 17.28
C ARG A 441 -23.32 7.16 16.49
N ARG A 442 -22.58 6.12 16.87
CA ARG A 442 -21.31 5.75 16.21
C ARG A 442 -21.49 5.13 14.83
N LEU A 443 -22.60 4.41 14.58
CA LEU A 443 -22.82 3.69 13.32
C LEU A 443 -22.87 4.62 12.08
N PRO A 444 -23.62 5.74 12.06
CA PRO A 444 -23.57 6.67 10.93
C PRO A 444 -22.19 7.32 10.74
N GLN A 445 -21.42 7.53 11.81
CA GLN A 445 -20.06 8.06 11.71
C GLN A 445 -19.12 7.06 11.02
N PHE A 446 -19.15 5.78 11.40
CA PHE A 446 -18.37 4.75 10.71
C PHE A 446 -18.84 4.55 9.26
N ALA A 447 -20.15 4.57 9.00
CA ALA A 447 -20.68 4.49 7.63
C ALA A 447 -20.22 5.68 6.77
N GLY A 448 -20.24 6.89 7.30
CA GLY A 448 -19.81 8.09 6.57
C GLY A 448 -18.31 8.14 6.28
N VAL A 449 -17.48 7.61 7.19
CA VAL A 449 -16.04 7.37 6.92
C VAL A 449 -15.86 6.26 5.88
N GLY A 450 -16.69 5.23 5.90
CA GLY A 450 -16.73 4.20 4.84
C GLY A 450 -17.05 4.78 3.46
N LEU A 451 -18.01 5.70 3.37
CA LEU A 451 -18.33 6.41 2.12
C LEU A 451 -17.21 7.33 1.64
N GLN A 452 -16.43 7.96 2.53
CA GLN A 452 -15.20 8.69 2.15
C GLN A 452 -14.15 7.78 1.51
N LEU A 453 -13.98 6.55 2.01
CA LEU A 453 -13.10 5.56 1.39
C LEU A 453 -13.67 5.03 0.08
N ALA A 454 -15.00 4.82 -0.01
CA ALA A 454 -15.67 4.47 -1.26
C ALA A 454 -15.54 5.57 -2.32
N ALA A 455 -15.56 6.85 -1.92
CA ALA A 455 -15.33 7.99 -2.81
C ALA A 455 -13.90 8.00 -3.38
N MET A 456 -12.87 7.69 -2.57
CA MET A 456 -11.51 7.47 -3.06
C MET A 456 -11.46 6.34 -4.10
N VAL A 457 -12.11 5.20 -3.83
CA VAL A 457 -12.09 4.05 -4.75
C VAL A 457 -12.80 4.39 -6.06
N ALA A 458 -13.97 5.05 -5.99
CA ALA A 458 -14.69 5.53 -7.17
C ALA A 458 -13.83 6.52 -7.99
N PHE A 459 -13.15 7.46 -7.33
CA PHE A 459 -12.21 8.38 -7.99
C PHE A 459 -11.02 7.66 -8.64
N ALA A 460 -10.42 6.68 -7.96
CA ALA A 460 -9.29 5.91 -8.48
C ALA A 460 -9.68 5.05 -9.70
N VAL A 461 -10.92 4.55 -9.74
CA VAL A 461 -11.49 3.87 -10.93
C VAL A 461 -11.84 4.87 -12.04
N ALA A 462 -12.14 6.13 -11.71
CA ALA A 462 -12.46 7.18 -12.68
C ALA A 462 -11.22 7.75 -13.41
N MET A 463 -10.08 7.82 -12.72
CA MET A 463 -8.81 8.40 -13.19
C MET A 463 -8.32 7.86 -14.57
N PRO A 464 -8.27 6.54 -14.83
CA PRO A 464 -7.77 6.00 -16.10
C PRO A 464 -8.71 6.20 -17.30
N VAL A 465 -9.97 6.56 -17.05
CA VAL A 465 -11.05 6.54 -18.06
C VAL A 465 -11.18 7.89 -18.79
N THR A 466 -10.57 8.96 -18.27
CA THR A 466 -10.58 10.28 -18.93
C THR A 466 -9.43 10.43 -19.91
N GLY A 467 -9.76 10.54 -21.20
CA GLY A 467 -8.90 11.19 -22.20
C GLY A 467 -8.67 12.68 -21.88
N GLU A 468 -7.97 13.39 -22.77
CA GLU A 468 -7.49 14.75 -22.51
C GLU A 468 -8.60 15.73 -22.10
N ALA A 469 -8.63 16.09 -20.82
CA ALA A 469 -9.55 17.09 -20.31
C ALA A 469 -9.13 18.47 -20.83
N LEU A 470 -9.87 19.04 -21.77
CA LEU A 470 -9.52 20.30 -22.46
C LEU A 470 -9.65 21.58 -21.60
N ARG A 471 -10.03 21.47 -20.32
CA ARG A 471 -10.27 22.61 -19.43
C ARG A 471 -9.70 22.38 -18.03
N ALA A 472 -8.84 23.29 -17.58
CA ALA A 472 -8.38 23.36 -16.20
C ALA A 472 -9.56 23.70 -15.26
N ILE A 473 -9.52 23.17 -14.03
CA ILE A 473 -10.47 23.37 -12.92
C ILE A 473 -11.89 22.82 -13.23
N ALA A 474 -12.51 23.21 -14.33
CA ALA A 474 -13.84 22.79 -14.75
C ALA A 474 -13.86 21.38 -15.41
N ASN A 475 -13.15 20.41 -14.83
CA ASN A 475 -13.10 19.02 -15.30
C ASN A 475 -13.55 18.01 -14.22
N PRO A 476 -13.99 16.79 -14.61
CA PRO A 476 -14.54 15.81 -13.67
C PRO A 476 -13.57 15.34 -12.59
N ASN A 477 -12.27 15.24 -12.90
CA ASN A 477 -11.24 14.87 -11.94
C ASN A 477 -11.09 15.97 -10.87
N PHE A 478 -10.87 17.22 -11.26
CA PHE A 478 -10.74 18.31 -10.28
C PHE A 478 -12.00 18.49 -9.43
N MET A 479 -13.19 18.51 -10.06
CA MET A 479 -14.46 18.71 -9.35
C MET A 479 -14.76 17.59 -8.33
N SER A 480 -14.60 16.31 -8.72
CA SER A 480 -14.85 15.20 -7.79
C SER A 480 -13.81 15.13 -6.65
N GLY A 481 -12.53 15.35 -6.95
CA GLY A 481 -11.47 15.43 -5.94
C GLY A 481 -11.64 16.61 -4.97
N LEU A 482 -12.12 17.76 -5.47
CA LEU A 482 -12.47 18.92 -4.65
C LEU A 482 -13.65 18.61 -3.70
N LEU A 483 -14.66 17.89 -4.16
CA LEU A 483 -15.78 17.46 -3.29
C LEU A 483 -15.30 16.52 -2.18
N ILE A 484 -14.37 15.59 -2.46
CA ILE A 484 -13.73 14.76 -1.41
C ILE A 484 -12.99 15.64 -0.39
N ALA A 485 -12.19 16.61 -0.86
CA ALA A 485 -11.48 17.54 0.03
C ALA A 485 -12.43 18.38 0.91
N ILE A 486 -13.46 19.00 0.31
CA ILE A 486 -14.46 19.82 1.03
C ILE A 486 -15.20 18.97 2.08
N ALA A 487 -15.63 17.77 1.70
CA ALA A 487 -16.31 16.85 2.62
C ALA A 487 -15.40 16.38 3.76
N GLY A 488 -14.12 16.09 3.48
CA GLY A 488 -13.12 15.80 4.50
C GLY A 488 -12.89 16.96 5.48
N PHE A 489 -12.83 18.20 4.98
CA PHE A 489 -12.75 19.40 5.84
C PHE A 489 -14.02 19.58 6.69
N ALA A 490 -15.20 19.31 6.14
CA ALA A 490 -16.46 19.34 6.88
C ALA A 490 -16.52 18.28 8.00
N ILE A 491 -16.05 17.05 7.72
CA ILE A 491 -15.90 15.98 8.71
C ILE A 491 -14.94 16.42 9.82
N ALA A 492 -13.75 16.91 9.46
CA ALA A 492 -12.76 17.42 10.43
C ALA A 492 -13.32 18.54 11.31
N TRP A 493 -14.06 19.48 10.73
CA TRP A 493 -14.74 20.55 11.44
C TRP A 493 -15.82 20.03 12.40
N SER A 494 -16.62 19.04 11.97
CA SER A 494 -17.68 18.44 12.78
C SER A 494 -17.13 17.69 14.00
N TRP A 495 -16.11 16.84 13.83
CA TRP A 495 -15.45 16.16 14.94
C TRP A 495 -14.77 17.14 15.89
N ARG A 496 -14.10 18.16 15.37
CA ARG A 496 -13.47 19.21 16.19
C ARG A 496 -14.50 19.99 17.01
N ALA A 497 -15.68 20.29 16.45
CA ALA A 497 -16.76 20.96 17.17
C ALA A 497 -17.26 20.12 18.37
N HIS A 498 -17.30 18.79 18.22
CA HIS A 498 -17.62 17.83 19.29
C HIS A 498 -16.39 17.43 20.14
N ARG A 499 -15.32 18.25 20.13
CA ARG A 499 -14.07 18.07 20.90
C ARG A 499 -13.25 16.80 20.57
N LEU A 500 -13.59 16.07 19.52
CA LEU A 500 -12.89 14.85 19.07
C LEU A 500 -11.63 15.20 18.26
N SER A 501 -10.57 15.64 18.97
CA SER A 501 -9.35 16.20 18.38
C SER A 501 -8.58 15.24 17.46
N ALA A 502 -8.31 14.01 17.90
CA ALA A 502 -7.53 13.04 17.15
C ALA A 502 -8.14 12.67 15.77
N PRO A 503 -9.40 12.21 15.66
CA PRO A 503 -9.98 11.90 14.34
C PRO A 503 -10.19 13.16 13.48
N ALA A 504 -10.41 14.33 14.09
CA ALA A 504 -10.46 15.60 13.36
C ALA A 504 -9.12 15.94 12.67
N VAL A 505 -7.97 15.64 13.30
CA VAL A 505 -6.65 15.81 12.68
C VAL A 505 -6.45 14.84 11.51
N VAL A 506 -6.92 13.59 11.63
CA VAL A 506 -6.84 12.60 10.54
C VAL A 506 -7.69 13.03 9.35
N ALA A 507 -8.96 13.43 9.57
CA ALA A 507 -9.83 13.93 8.50
C ALA A 507 -9.31 15.23 7.87
N TYR A 508 -8.67 16.10 8.66
CA TYR A 508 -8.03 17.30 8.14
C TYR A 508 -6.81 16.98 7.26
N GLY A 509 -5.99 16.01 7.68
CA GLY A 509 -4.85 15.51 6.87
C GLY A 509 -5.32 14.87 5.56
N TRP A 510 -6.36 14.03 5.62
CA TRP A 510 -7.03 13.46 4.43
C TRP A 510 -7.50 14.55 3.46
N ALA A 511 -8.26 15.53 3.96
CA ALA A 511 -8.75 16.65 3.16
C ALA A 511 -7.63 17.49 2.55
N LEU A 512 -6.53 17.70 3.29
CA LEU A 512 -5.35 18.43 2.81
C LEU A 512 -4.58 17.67 1.73
N VAL A 513 -4.51 16.34 1.80
CA VAL A 513 -3.94 15.48 0.75
C VAL A 513 -4.78 15.56 -0.51
N TRP A 514 -6.10 15.48 -0.41
CA TRP A 514 -6.99 15.64 -1.57
C TRP A 514 -6.89 17.05 -2.17
N TRP A 515 -6.96 18.11 -1.35
CA TRP A 515 -6.80 19.50 -1.79
C TRP A 515 -5.48 19.73 -2.55
N THR A 516 -4.35 19.35 -1.95
CA THR A 516 -3.03 19.60 -2.56
C THR A 516 -2.72 18.67 -3.72
N GLY A 517 -3.12 17.39 -3.66
CA GLY A 517 -2.91 16.42 -4.75
C GLY A 517 -3.73 16.73 -6.00
N VAL A 518 -5.00 17.12 -5.83
CA VAL A 518 -5.91 17.43 -6.93
C VAL A 518 -5.50 18.75 -7.61
N ALA A 519 -5.18 19.79 -6.85
CA ALA A 519 -4.61 21.02 -7.40
C ALA A 519 -3.22 20.81 -8.01
N GLY A 520 -2.39 19.92 -7.44
CA GLY A 520 -1.10 19.52 -8.00
C GLY A 520 -1.21 18.82 -9.35
N ASN A 521 -2.21 17.94 -9.54
CA ASN A 521 -2.51 17.32 -10.83
C ASN A 521 -2.91 18.36 -11.89
N GLU A 522 -3.70 19.37 -11.54
CA GLU A 522 -4.03 20.46 -12.48
C GLU A 522 -2.77 21.24 -12.88
N ILE A 523 -1.87 21.55 -11.93
CA ILE A 523 -0.59 22.21 -12.23
C ILE A 523 0.25 21.35 -13.18
N GLN A 524 0.34 20.03 -12.98
CA GLN A 524 1.11 19.16 -13.87
C GLN A 524 0.48 18.98 -15.26
N ARG A 525 -0.85 19.06 -15.39
CA ARG A 525 -1.56 18.92 -16.69
C ARG A 525 -1.64 20.22 -17.48
N PHE A 526 -1.96 21.34 -16.83
CA PHE A 526 -2.37 22.58 -17.51
C PHE A 526 -1.36 23.74 -17.43
N VAL A 527 -0.38 23.68 -16.51
CA VAL A 527 0.63 24.74 -16.38
C VAL A 527 1.90 24.34 -17.16
N ALA A 528 2.44 25.29 -17.94
CA ALA A 528 3.69 25.14 -18.66
C ALA A 528 4.84 24.77 -17.70
N ALA A 529 5.76 23.89 -18.15
CA ALA A 529 6.70 23.19 -17.27
C ALA A 529 7.59 24.14 -16.43
N ASP A 530 7.98 25.26 -16.99
CA ASP A 530 8.73 26.34 -16.35
C ASP A 530 7.92 27.09 -15.28
N ALA A 531 6.62 27.32 -15.52
CA ALA A 531 5.73 27.97 -14.57
C ALA A 531 5.28 27.05 -13.40
N ARG A 532 5.35 25.72 -13.53
CA ARG A 532 4.81 24.76 -12.53
C ARG A 532 5.32 24.98 -11.12
N ALA A 533 6.64 25.14 -10.94
CA ALA A 533 7.24 25.31 -9.62
C ALA A 533 6.87 26.66 -8.96
N HIS A 534 6.54 27.67 -9.76
CA HIS A 534 6.08 28.98 -9.27
C HIS A 534 4.58 28.94 -8.88
N VAL A 535 3.72 28.27 -9.67
CA VAL A 535 2.31 28.07 -9.31
C VAL A 535 2.18 27.16 -8.08
N ALA A 536 3.02 26.13 -7.95
CA ALA A 536 3.07 25.26 -6.76
C ALA A 536 3.46 26.03 -5.49
N LEU A 537 4.37 27.00 -5.59
CA LEU A 537 4.72 27.90 -4.47
C LEU A 537 3.51 28.73 -4.04
N VAL A 538 2.79 29.33 -4.99
CA VAL A 538 1.57 30.11 -4.70
C VAL A 538 0.46 29.25 -4.11
N LEU A 539 0.27 28.01 -4.59
CA LEU A 539 -0.66 27.04 -3.99
C LEU A 539 -0.28 26.72 -2.53
N ALA A 540 1.00 26.50 -2.23
CA ALA A 540 1.47 26.28 -0.87
C ALA A 540 1.22 27.50 0.02
N GLY A 541 1.59 28.70 -0.44
CA GLY A 541 1.36 29.97 0.27
C GLY A 541 -0.12 30.26 0.54
N PHE A 542 -0.98 30.03 -0.45
CA PHE A 542 -2.43 30.18 -0.32
C PHE A 542 -3.02 29.18 0.68
N THR A 543 -2.58 27.92 0.63
CA THR A 543 -3.04 26.87 1.55
C THR A 543 -2.61 27.15 2.99
N GLY A 544 -1.37 27.60 3.20
CA GLY A 544 -0.86 28.05 4.50
C GLY A 544 -1.62 29.28 5.03
N TRP A 545 -1.85 30.28 4.17
CA TRP A 545 -2.64 31.47 4.53
C TRP A 545 -4.09 31.15 4.89
N LEU A 546 -4.77 30.31 4.11
CA LEU A 546 -6.15 29.89 4.39
C LEU A 546 -6.25 29.14 5.72
N ALA A 547 -5.32 28.21 5.99
CA ALA A 547 -5.23 27.53 7.27
C ALA A 547 -5.00 28.51 8.43
N ALA A 548 -4.13 29.50 8.26
CA ALA A 548 -3.88 30.54 9.25
C ALA A 548 -5.10 31.47 9.48
N GLU A 549 -5.87 31.83 8.45
CA GLU A 549 -7.10 32.63 8.59
C GLU A 549 -8.22 31.86 9.32
N VAL A 550 -8.33 30.54 9.12
CA VAL A 550 -9.20 29.70 9.95
C VAL A 550 -8.66 29.59 11.38
N HIS A 551 -7.34 29.46 11.56
CA HIS A 551 -6.69 29.43 12.88
C HIS A 551 -6.97 30.70 13.68
N ARG A 552 -6.90 31.89 13.07
CA ARG A 552 -7.19 33.18 13.72
C ARG A 552 -8.59 33.24 14.32
N ARG A 553 -9.58 32.58 13.71
CA ARG A 553 -10.97 32.56 14.20
C ARG A 553 -11.25 31.40 15.15
N ARG A 554 -10.58 30.25 14.96
CA ARG A 554 -10.68 29.06 15.83
C ARG A 554 -9.31 28.36 15.86
N PRO A 555 -8.43 28.61 16.83
CA PRO A 555 -7.05 28.13 16.81
C PRO A 555 -6.92 26.61 16.95
N ALA A 556 -6.06 26.01 16.13
CA ALA A 556 -5.72 24.59 16.18
C ALA A 556 -4.30 24.32 15.68
N ALA A 557 -3.62 23.36 16.33
CA ALA A 557 -2.25 22.97 16.03
C ALA A 557 -2.06 22.53 14.56
N ALA A 558 -2.99 21.75 13.98
CA ALA A 558 -2.89 21.27 12.60
C ALA A 558 -2.94 22.40 11.55
N LEU A 559 -3.70 23.47 11.82
CA LEU A 559 -3.78 24.64 10.93
C LEU A 559 -2.45 25.43 10.95
N ALA A 560 -1.86 25.60 12.13
CA ALA A 560 -0.53 26.20 12.26
C ALA A 560 0.56 25.32 11.62
N ALA A 561 0.49 23.99 11.80
CA ALA A 561 1.39 23.04 11.16
C ALA A 561 1.30 23.07 9.62
N THR A 562 0.11 23.32 9.06
CA THR A 562 -0.07 23.52 7.60
C THR A 562 0.65 24.78 7.12
N THR A 563 0.62 25.85 7.92
CA THR A 563 1.34 27.09 7.60
C THR A 563 2.86 26.88 7.68
N ALA A 564 3.35 26.17 8.70
CA ALA A 564 4.75 25.80 8.82
C ALA A 564 5.23 24.91 7.66
N ALA A 565 4.43 23.91 7.28
CA ALA A 565 4.71 23.03 6.14
C ALA A 565 4.80 23.80 4.82
N ALA A 566 3.92 24.79 4.58
CA ALA A 566 3.98 25.63 3.39
C ALA A 566 5.31 26.42 3.28
N PHE A 567 5.85 26.92 4.39
CA PHE A 567 7.15 27.61 4.40
C PHE A 567 8.33 26.64 4.25
N VAL A 568 8.27 25.45 4.84
CA VAL A 568 9.30 24.40 4.63
C VAL A 568 9.32 23.94 3.17
N ILE A 569 8.15 23.69 2.56
CA ILE A 569 8.02 23.30 1.15
C ILE A 569 8.47 24.42 0.19
N GLY A 570 8.45 25.68 0.62
CA GLY A 570 9.04 26.80 -0.13
C GLY A 570 10.53 26.60 -0.45
N MET A 571 11.29 25.87 0.38
CA MET A 571 12.74 25.66 0.17
C MET A 571 13.06 24.75 -1.03
N PRO A 572 12.54 23.50 -1.12
CA PRO A 572 12.73 22.68 -2.32
C PRO A 572 12.07 23.27 -3.55
N LEU A 573 10.98 24.06 -3.42
CA LEU A 573 10.41 24.79 -4.55
C LEU A 573 11.33 25.92 -5.04
N ALA A 574 12.02 26.65 -4.17
CA ALA A 574 13.04 27.62 -4.59
C ALA A 574 14.20 26.96 -5.35
N LEU A 575 14.64 25.78 -4.90
CA LEU A 575 15.67 24.98 -5.58
C LEU A 575 15.18 24.39 -6.92
N ALA A 576 13.91 24.01 -7.02
CA ALA A 576 13.30 23.55 -8.27
C ALA A 576 13.07 24.69 -9.29
N GLN A 577 13.03 25.94 -8.83
CA GLN A 577 12.94 27.14 -9.69
C GLN A 577 14.31 27.58 -10.22
N THR A 578 15.42 27.19 -9.58
CA THR A 578 16.76 27.36 -10.15
C THR A 578 17.05 26.32 -11.23
N GLY A 579 16.56 26.59 -12.44
CA GLY A 579 17.15 26.04 -13.66
C GLY A 579 18.58 26.56 -13.86
N LEU A 580 19.34 25.93 -14.77
CA LEU A 580 20.78 26.17 -14.97
C LEU A 580 21.17 27.66 -15.01
N ASP A 581 20.36 28.51 -15.65
CA ASP A 581 20.69 29.91 -15.93
C ASP A 581 19.78 30.96 -15.24
N ARG A 582 18.88 30.59 -14.33
CA ARG A 582 17.87 31.53 -13.77
C ARG A 582 17.72 31.47 -12.23
N PRO A 583 17.56 32.62 -11.53
CA PRO A 583 17.31 32.66 -10.09
C PRO A 583 15.81 32.48 -9.77
N PRO A 584 15.42 32.10 -8.53
CA PRO A 584 14.02 31.86 -8.15
C PRO A 584 13.08 33.05 -8.38
N LEU A 585 13.60 34.27 -8.36
CA LEU A 585 12.86 35.53 -8.50
C LEU A 585 12.70 36.02 -9.96
N ALA A 586 13.31 35.35 -10.95
CA ALA A 586 13.17 35.72 -12.36
C ALA A 586 11.95 35.07 -13.04
N GLY A 587 11.53 35.60 -14.19
CA GLY A 587 10.40 35.08 -14.96
C GLY A 587 9.11 35.04 -14.13
N HIS A 588 8.46 33.88 -14.04
CA HIS A 588 7.27 33.71 -13.20
C HIS A 588 7.55 33.85 -11.69
N GLY A 589 8.81 33.80 -11.27
CA GLY A 589 9.23 34.12 -9.90
C GLY A 589 8.91 35.56 -9.47
N ALA A 590 8.91 36.50 -10.42
CA ALA A 590 8.75 37.93 -10.15
C ALA A 590 7.38 38.30 -9.57
N TRP A 591 6.32 37.51 -9.84
CA TRP A 591 5.00 37.67 -9.23
C TRP A 591 4.72 36.60 -8.16
N ALA A 592 5.24 35.38 -8.33
CA ALA A 592 4.99 34.28 -7.40
C ALA A 592 5.62 34.51 -6.01
N TRP A 593 6.86 35.03 -5.94
CA TRP A 593 7.51 35.29 -4.65
C TRP A 593 6.90 36.46 -3.88
N PRO A 594 6.57 37.63 -4.48
CA PRO A 594 5.83 38.68 -3.78
C PRO A 594 4.44 38.24 -3.31
N LEU A 595 3.71 37.45 -4.10
CA LEU A 595 2.40 36.92 -3.69
C LEU A 595 2.55 35.94 -2.52
N PHE A 596 3.51 35.02 -2.57
CA PHE A 596 3.86 34.14 -1.45
C PHE A 596 4.31 34.94 -0.21
N ALA A 597 5.06 36.02 -0.40
CA ALA A 597 5.51 36.89 0.69
C ALA A 597 4.34 37.56 1.41
N LEU A 598 3.41 38.17 0.66
CA LEU A 598 2.20 38.81 1.19
C LEU A 598 1.32 37.82 1.95
N LEU A 599 1.06 36.64 1.35
CA LEU A 599 0.30 35.56 1.98
C LEU A 599 0.98 35.05 3.25
N GLY A 600 2.30 34.89 3.23
CA GLY A 600 3.10 34.40 4.37
C GLY A 600 3.16 35.36 5.55
N VAL A 601 3.41 36.65 5.32
CA VAL A 601 3.34 37.69 6.37
C VAL A 601 1.93 37.74 6.97
N ARG A 602 0.90 37.71 6.11
CA ARG A 602 -0.50 37.74 6.54
C ARG A 602 -0.90 36.47 7.32
N ALA A 603 -0.30 35.33 7.01
CA ALA A 603 -0.46 34.07 7.75
C ALA A 603 0.24 34.12 9.12
N LEU A 604 1.49 34.61 9.19
CA LEU A 604 2.20 34.77 10.46
C LEU A 604 1.48 35.76 11.40
N TRP A 605 0.89 36.85 10.88
CA TRP A 605 0.02 37.73 11.67
C TRP A 605 -1.25 37.03 12.18
N CYS A 606 -1.81 36.10 11.41
CA CYS A 606 -2.94 35.28 11.83
C CYS A 606 -2.60 34.35 13.00
N LEU A 607 -1.40 33.76 12.99
CA LEU A 607 -0.95 32.79 13.99
C LEU A 607 -0.66 33.42 15.37
N ARG A 608 -0.59 34.76 15.46
CA ARG A 608 -0.58 35.49 16.75
C ARG A 608 -1.79 35.19 17.64
N ALA A 609 -2.90 34.72 17.09
CA ALA A 609 -4.15 34.48 17.82
C ALA A 609 -4.09 33.33 18.83
N ALA A 610 -3.05 32.49 18.82
CA ALA A 610 -2.79 31.49 19.86
C ALA A 610 -1.27 31.34 20.08
N PRO A 611 -0.65 32.17 20.95
CA PRO A 611 0.80 32.25 21.10
C PRO A 611 1.45 30.91 21.52
N ASP A 612 0.74 30.08 22.30
CA ASP A 612 1.24 28.79 22.80
C ASP A 612 1.44 27.72 21.71
N SER A 613 1.07 28.01 20.46
CA SER A 613 1.20 27.06 19.37
C SER A 613 2.66 26.89 18.93
N ARG A 614 3.32 25.81 19.38
CA ARG A 614 4.67 25.41 18.92
C ARG A 614 4.83 25.41 17.39
N PHE A 615 3.75 25.15 16.66
CA PHE A 615 3.75 25.15 15.19
C PHE A 615 3.70 26.56 14.58
N ALA A 616 3.18 27.56 15.29
CA ALA A 616 3.29 28.95 14.88
C ALA A 616 4.75 29.42 14.97
N ALA A 617 5.42 29.15 16.10
CA ALA A 617 6.84 29.44 16.25
C ALA A 617 7.68 28.70 15.19
N ALA A 618 7.41 27.42 14.94
CA ALA A 618 8.05 26.66 13.86
C ALA A 618 7.79 27.25 12.45
N ALA A 619 6.63 27.84 12.19
CA ALA A 619 6.35 28.54 10.94
C ALA A 619 7.25 29.78 10.78
N GLN A 620 7.36 30.62 11.81
CA GLN A 620 8.26 31.79 11.79
C GLN A 620 9.74 31.38 11.73
N PHE A 621 10.09 30.22 12.31
CA PHE A 621 11.43 29.65 12.20
C PHE A 621 11.76 29.26 10.75
N ALA A 622 10.87 28.50 10.10
CA ALA A 622 11.01 28.12 8.69
C ALA A 622 11.02 29.33 7.75
N TRP A 623 10.23 30.36 8.05
CA TRP A 623 10.16 31.62 7.29
C TRP A 623 11.52 32.34 7.19
N TRP A 624 12.21 32.54 8.31
CA TRP A 624 13.52 33.21 8.30
C TRP A 624 14.59 32.41 7.55
N LEU A 625 14.60 31.08 7.71
CA LEU A 625 15.49 30.18 6.97
C LEU A 625 15.18 30.16 5.46
N LEU A 626 13.89 30.24 5.09
CA LEU A 626 13.46 30.26 3.69
C LEU A 626 13.98 31.50 2.98
N TRP A 627 13.84 32.69 3.56
CA TRP A 627 14.32 33.92 2.94
C TRP A 627 15.86 33.99 2.88
N ALA A 628 16.58 33.45 3.86
CA ALA A 628 18.03 33.28 3.77
C ALA A 628 18.42 32.36 2.60
N CYS A 629 17.69 31.25 2.38
CA CYS A 629 17.89 30.34 1.26
C CYS A 629 17.59 31.01 -0.10
N VAL A 630 16.44 31.67 -0.25
CA VAL A 630 16.05 32.38 -1.50
C VAL A 630 17.05 33.48 -1.85
N ALA A 631 17.48 34.28 -0.86
CA ALA A 631 18.53 35.29 -1.05
C ALA A 631 19.88 34.66 -1.45
N THR A 632 20.24 33.50 -0.86
CA THR A 632 21.46 32.76 -1.21
C THR A 632 21.46 32.33 -2.67
N LEU A 633 20.33 31.79 -3.16
CA LEU A 633 20.19 31.38 -4.55
C LEU A 633 20.28 32.57 -5.52
N CYS A 634 19.66 33.70 -5.19
CA CYS A 634 19.70 34.90 -6.03
C CYS A 634 21.08 35.56 -6.07
N LEU A 635 21.75 35.71 -4.92
CA LEU A 635 23.09 36.29 -4.85
C LEU A 635 24.15 35.36 -5.47
N ARG A 636 24.01 34.03 -5.29
CA ARG A 636 24.88 33.06 -5.97
C ARG A 636 24.69 33.09 -7.49
N TRP A 637 23.44 33.17 -7.98
CA TRP A 637 23.18 33.37 -9.41
C TRP A 637 23.81 34.67 -9.93
N LEU A 638 23.69 35.78 -9.19
CA LEU A 638 24.29 37.07 -9.56
C LEU A 638 25.81 36.95 -9.75
N GLY A 639 26.49 36.25 -8.83
CA GLY A 639 27.93 36.01 -8.93
C GLY A 639 28.33 35.10 -10.09
N LEU A 640 27.51 34.09 -10.43
CA LEU A 640 27.73 33.24 -11.61
C LEU A 640 27.50 34.00 -12.92
N HIS A 641 26.45 34.82 -12.97
CA HIS A 641 26.08 35.62 -14.14
C HIS A 641 27.17 36.64 -14.54
N TYR A 642 27.79 37.28 -13.55
CA TYR A 642 28.95 38.17 -13.75
C TYR A 642 30.31 37.45 -13.73
N THR A 643 30.33 36.12 -13.89
CA THR A 643 31.54 35.27 -13.94
C THR A 643 32.55 35.51 -12.80
N LEU A 644 32.05 35.89 -11.62
CA LEU A 644 32.90 36.23 -10.47
C LEU A 644 33.59 34.99 -9.90
N ALA A 645 34.82 35.19 -9.42
CA ALA A 645 35.64 34.10 -8.89
C ALA A 645 35.11 33.47 -7.59
N GLY A 646 35.67 32.32 -7.22
CA GLY A 646 35.19 31.50 -6.09
C GLY A 646 35.11 32.23 -4.74
N GLY A 647 35.96 33.23 -4.50
CA GLY A 647 35.88 34.08 -3.31
C GLY A 647 34.62 34.94 -3.26
N TRP A 648 34.19 35.48 -4.40
CA TRP A 648 32.92 36.22 -4.52
C TRP A 648 31.70 35.30 -4.45
N LEU A 649 31.75 34.12 -5.09
CA LEU A 649 30.67 33.13 -5.01
C LEU A 649 30.44 32.66 -3.57
N LEU A 650 31.50 32.49 -2.78
CA LEU A 650 31.40 32.25 -1.34
C LEU A 650 30.77 33.46 -0.62
N ALA A 651 31.28 34.67 -0.84
CA ALA A 651 30.81 35.88 -0.16
C ALA A 651 29.31 36.12 -0.38
N LEU A 652 28.88 36.07 -1.65
CA LEU A 652 27.49 36.25 -2.07
C LEU A 652 26.58 35.12 -1.55
N GLY A 653 27.05 33.87 -1.55
CA GLY A 653 26.30 32.74 -1.01
C GLY A 653 26.20 32.71 0.52
N ALA A 654 27.24 33.19 1.23
CA ALA A 654 27.28 33.21 2.68
C ALA A 654 26.57 34.43 3.30
N ALA A 655 26.54 35.58 2.60
CA ALA A 655 26.04 36.84 3.13
C ALA A 655 24.65 36.75 3.78
N PRO A 656 23.63 36.08 3.21
CA PRO A 656 22.31 35.96 3.85
C PRO A 656 22.34 35.20 5.19
N TRP A 657 23.19 34.18 5.31
CA TRP A 657 23.37 33.41 6.53
C TRP A 657 24.16 34.19 7.59
N LEU A 658 25.17 34.96 7.16
CA LEU A 658 25.91 35.87 8.04
C LEU A 658 25.01 37.00 8.55
N VAL A 659 24.14 37.57 7.71
CA VAL A 659 23.14 38.57 8.12
C VAL A 659 22.11 37.95 9.08
N LEU A 660 21.56 36.77 8.79
CA LEU A 660 20.62 36.08 9.69
C LEU A 660 21.26 35.80 11.06
N MET A 661 22.50 35.31 11.07
CA MET A 661 23.29 35.06 12.28
C MET A 661 23.57 36.36 13.05
N ALA A 662 24.01 37.43 12.38
CA ALA A 662 24.26 38.73 13.00
C ALA A 662 22.99 39.35 13.60
N VAL A 663 21.85 39.28 12.90
CA VAL A 663 20.56 39.74 13.43
C VAL A 663 20.10 38.87 14.61
N ALA A 664 20.27 37.54 14.54
CA ALA A 664 19.93 36.64 15.66
C ALA A 664 20.74 36.95 16.93
N LEU A 665 22.02 37.28 16.79
CA LEU A 665 22.91 37.62 17.90
C LEU A 665 22.67 39.05 18.43
N LEU A 666 22.65 40.05 17.55
CA LEU A 666 22.73 41.48 17.90
C LEU A 666 21.36 42.18 17.96
N ARG A 667 20.33 41.64 17.29
CA ARG A 667 19.00 42.25 17.12
C ARG A 667 17.87 41.20 17.17
N GLY A 668 17.96 40.23 18.09
CA GLY A 668 17.07 39.06 18.14
C GLY A 668 15.56 39.38 18.20
N GLU A 669 15.19 40.55 18.73
CA GLU A 669 13.82 41.10 18.71
C GLU A 669 13.24 41.30 17.30
N TRP A 670 14.10 41.49 16.29
CA TRP A 670 13.65 41.60 14.89
C TRP A 670 13.21 40.23 14.35
N LEU A 671 13.87 39.15 14.78
CA LEU A 671 13.48 37.78 14.41
C LEU A 671 12.30 37.24 15.23
N SER A 672 12.04 37.81 16.43
CA SER A 672 10.84 37.47 17.21
C SER A 672 9.58 38.08 16.62
N ARG A 673 9.67 39.22 15.91
CA ARG A 673 8.56 39.73 15.09
C ARG A 673 8.35 38.82 13.86
N PRO A 674 7.10 38.54 13.45
CA PRO A 674 5.84 39.07 14.00
C PRO A 674 5.32 38.45 15.31
N LEU A 675 5.60 37.20 15.66
CA LEU A 675 4.96 36.51 16.80
C LEU A 675 5.26 37.09 18.20
N GLY A 676 6.31 37.87 18.35
CA GLY A 676 6.72 38.49 19.61
C GLY A 676 7.19 37.46 20.64
N GLU A 677 6.65 37.54 21.86
CA GLU A 677 7.00 36.70 23.01
C GLU A 677 6.87 35.20 22.71
N ALA A 678 5.87 34.80 21.91
CA ALA A 678 5.65 33.42 21.48
C ALA A 678 6.85 32.81 20.70
N PHE A 679 7.72 33.64 20.12
CA PHE A 679 8.96 33.19 19.46
C PHE A 679 10.20 33.31 20.36
N ALA A 680 10.13 34.01 21.50
CA ALA A 680 11.30 34.22 22.37
C ALA A 680 11.95 32.88 22.83
N PRO A 681 11.21 31.82 23.20
CA PRO A 681 11.79 30.51 23.53
C PRO A 681 12.51 29.82 22.34
N TRP A 682 12.21 30.21 21.10
CA TRP A 682 12.81 29.64 19.88
C TRP A 682 14.03 30.43 19.39
N LEU A 683 14.27 31.64 19.91
CA LEU A 683 15.43 32.46 19.54
C LEU A 683 16.79 31.78 19.84
N PRO A 684 16.99 31.04 20.95
CA PRO A 684 18.21 30.26 21.17
C PRO A 684 18.41 29.16 20.10
N ALA A 685 17.34 28.48 19.69
CA ALA A 685 17.40 27.47 18.63
C ALA A 685 17.71 28.11 17.26
N MET A 686 17.17 29.30 16.98
CA MET A 686 17.46 30.05 15.74
C MET A 686 18.93 30.47 15.70
N ARG A 687 19.49 30.96 16.82
CA ARG A 687 20.92 31.24 16.96
C ARG A 687 21.78 29.98 16.74
N ALA A 688 21.39 28.85 17.32
CA ALA A 688 22.12 27.58 17.17
C ALA A 688 22.11 27.06 15.72
N VAL A 689 20.97 27.12 15.02
CA VAL A 689 20.87 26.70 13.61
C VAL A 689 21.60 27.66 12.67
N ALA A 690 21.47 28.97 12.87
CA ALA A 690 22.25 29.95 12.10
C ALA A 690 23.77 29.76 12.32
N ALA A 691 24.21 29.50 13.55
CA ALA A 691 25.60 29.16 13.87
C ALA A 691 26.04 27.86 13.18
N ALA A 692 25.23 26.81 13.20
CA ALA A 692 25.55 25.54 12.55
C ALA A 692 25.70 25.69 11.02
N VAL A 693 24.81 26.45 10.36
CA VAL A 693 24.91 26.70 8.92
C VAL A 693 26.13 27.57 8.58
N VAL A 694 26.39 28.64 9.34
CA VAL A 694 27.58 29.48 9.15
C VAL A 694 28.88 28.69 9.41
N ALA A 695 28.91 27.81 10.41
CA ALA A 695 30.04 26.92 10.67
C ALA A 695 30.24 25.89 9.55
N ALA A 696 29.17 25.31 8.98
CA ALA A 696 29.26 24.40 7.85
C ALA A 696 29.78 25.10 6.58
N ILE A 697 29.28 26.30 6.28
CA ILE A 697 29.79 27.14 5.18
C ILE A 697 31.26 27.48 5.39
N TRP A 698 31.65 27.88 6.61
CA TRP A 698 33.04 28.19 6.95
C TRP A 698 33.96 26.98 6.78
N LEU A 699 33.59 25.81 7.34
CA LEU A 699 34.36 24.58 7.20
C LEU A 699 34.51 24.15 5.73
N ALA A 700 33.42 24.14 4.96
CA ALA A 700 33.45 23.79 3.54
C ALA A 700 34.33 24.78 2.74
N SER A 701 34.32 26.06 3.08
CA SER A 701 35.13 27.08 2.41
C SER A 701 36.64 26.96 2.64
N LEU A 702 37.08 26.26 3.69
CA LEU A 702 38.52 26.02 3.93
C LEU A 702 39.13 25.18 2.80
N ALA A 703 38.37 24.25 2.22
CA ALA A 703 38.82 23.40 1.11
C ALA A 703 38.86 24.11 -0.25
N ALA A 704 38.47 25.40 -0.33
CA ALA A 704 38.40 26.15 -1.58
C ALA A 704 39.56 27.17 -1.76
N PRO A 705 40.01 27.41 -3.01
CA PRO A 705 41.12 28.33 -3.32
C PRO A 705 40.78 29.82 -3.18
N LEU A 706 39.49 30.17 -3.13
CA LEU A 706 38.95 31.54 -2.94
C LEU A 706 39.66 32.65 -3.76
N SER A 707 39.78 32.44 -5.07
CA SER A 707 40.24 33.45 -6.03
C SER A 707 39.37 34.72 -6.02
N ALA A 708 39.99 35.88 -6.28
CA ALA A 708 39.40 37.21 -6.05
C ALA A 708 38.95 37.97 -7.32
N HIS A 709 39.26 37.43 -8.52
CA HIS A 709 38.96 38.06 -9.81
C HIS A 709 37.50 38.55 -9.91
N PRO A 710 37.24 39.81 -10.33
CA PRO A 710 38.16 40.72 -11.04
C PRO A 710 39.18 41.49 -10.19
N LEU A 711 39.16 41.38 -8.85
CA LEU A 711 40.17 42.03 -8.01
C LEU A 711 41.50 41.24 -7.99
N PRO A 712 42.65 41.92 -7.81
CA PRO A 712 43.91 41.25 -7.50
C PRO A 712 43.78 40.49 -6.17
N TRP A 713 44.43 39.33 -6.06
CA TRP A 713 44.37 38.52 -4.86
C TRP A 713 45.31 39.09 -3.77
N LEU A 714 44.74 39.54 -2.66
CA LEU A 714 45.45 40.20 -1.56
C LEU A 714 45.18 39.44 -0.25
N PRO A 715 46.21 38.84 0.41
CA PRO A 715 46.04 38.04 1.62
C PRO A 715 45.14 38.72 2.64
N VAL A 716 44.19 37.97 3.21
CA VAL A 716 43.22 38.43 4.24
C VAL A 716 42.15 39.40 3.72
N LEU A 717 42.45 40.25 2.73
CA LEU A 717 41.55 41.27 2.19
C LEU A 717 40.64 40.74 1.05
N ASN A 718 40.85 39.51 0.60
CA ASN A 718 40.01 38.87 -0.41
C ASN A 718 38.53 38.76 0.04
N PRO A 719 37.53 38.93 -0.85
CA PRO A 719 36.11 38.81 -0.50
C PRO A 719 35.75 37.50 0.23
N GLY A 720 36.33 36.37 -0.20
CA GLY A 720 36.12 35.08 0.44
C GLY A 720 36.79 34.95 1.82
N GLU A 721 37.90 35.64 2.05
CA GLU A 721 38.64 35.57 3.32
C GLU A 721 38.08 36.55 4.35
N LEU A 722 37.65 37.74 3.92
CA LEU A 722 36.80 38.64 4.71
C LEU A 722 35.50 37.95 5.13
N THR A 723 34.89 37.16 4.23
CA THR A 723 33.72 36.32 4.54
C THR A 723 34.03 35.25 5.59
N GLN A 724 35.17 34.56 5.48
CA GLN A 724 35.63 33.60 6.50
C GLN A 724 35.91 34.26 7.85
N LEU A 725 36.47 35.47 7.88
CA LEU A 725 36.71 36.23 9.10
C LEU A 725 35.40 36.73 9.73
N ALA A 726 34.45 37.22 8.94
CA ALA A 726 33.13 37.61 9.43
C ALA A 726 32.38 36.41 10.03
N ALA A 727 32.42 35.25 9.35
CA ALA A 727 31.89 34.00 9.87
C ALA A 727 32.56 33.59 11.20
N LEU A 728 33.90 33.57 11.25
CA LEU A 728 34.65 33.22 12.46
C LEU A 728 34.35 34.18 13.62
N ALA A 729 34.28 35.48 13.36
CA ALA A 729 33.94 36.50 14.38
C ALA A 729 32.53 36.32 14.93
N LEU A 730 31.53 36.03 14.08
CA LEU A 730 30.15 35.74 14.53
C LEU A 730 30.06 34.42 15.31
N LEU A 731 30.79 33.38 14.89
CA LEU A 731 30.86 32.10 15.59
C LEU A 731 31.54 32.24 16.96
N VAL A 732 32.64 33.00 17.07
CA VAL A 732 33.30 33.33 18.33
C VAL A 732 32.38 34.17 19.22
N HIS A 733 31.68 35.18 18.67
CA HIS A 733 30.71 35.96 19.43
C HIS A 733 29.58 35.09 19.99
N ALA A 734 29.02 34.17 19.19
CA ALA A 734 28.03 33.20 19.64
C ALA A 734 28.57 32.27 20.73
N LEU A 735 29.80 31.76 20.55
CA LEU A 735 30.47 30.86 21.50
C LEU A 735 30.74 31.52 22.86
N TRP A 736 31.00 32.84 22.89
CA TRP A 736 31.20 33.58 24.15
C TRP A 736 29.90 34.04 24.81
N ARG A 737 28.89 34.47 24.04
CA ARG A 737 27.68 35.12 24.56
C ARG A 737 26.46 34.21 24.70
N HIS A 738 26.41 33.08 23.98
CA HIS A 738 25.19 32.29 23.81
C HIS A 738 25.38 30.77 23.83
N ALA A 739 26.61 30.25 23.98
CA ALA A 739 26.84 28.81 24.11
C ALA A 739 26.51 28.29 25.53
N PRO A 740 26.08 27.02 25.67
CA PRO A 740 25.91 26.37 26.97
C PRO A 740 27.18 26.41 27.84
N ASP A 741 27.01 26.36 29.15
CA ASP A 741 28.13 26.43 30.10
C ASP A 741 28.95 25.15 30.18
N ALA A 742 28.38 24.02 29.75
CA ALA A 742 29.13 22.77 29.50
C ALA A 742 30.25 22.92 28.45
N LEU A 743 30.21 23.95 27.60
CA LEU A 743 31.30 24.31 26.68
C LEU A 743 32.31 25.29 27.28
N GLY A 744 32.08 25.85 28.48
CA GLY A 744 32.83 26.96 29.08
C GLY A 744 34.36 26.80 29.02
N THR A 745 34.88 25.70 29.56
CA THR A 745 36.33 25.38 29.54
C THR A 745 36.87 25.09 28.13
N ARG A 746 36.00 24.78 27.17
CA ARG A 746 36.34 24.49 25.76
C ARG A 746 36.21 25.70 24.84
N ARG A 747 35.59 26.82 25.25
CA ARG A 747 35.38 28.02 24.41
C ARG A 747 36.70 28.55 23.82
N VAL A 748 37.74 28.66 24.65
CA VAL A 748 39.07 29.15 24.25
C VAL A 748 39.80 28.20 23.28
N PRO A 749 40.02 26.91 23.59
CA PRO A 749 40.74 26.02 22.67
C PRO A 749 39.99 25.78 21.35
N VAL A 750 38.66 25.76 21.33
CA VAL A 750 37.88 25.64 20.08
C VAL A 750 38.10 26.85 19.17
N ALA A 751 38.06 28.08 19.71
CA ALA A 751 38.34 29.28 18.92
C ALA A 751 39.81 29.39 18.49
N ALA A 752 40.75 28.99 19.35
CA ALA A 752 42.17 28.96 19.01
C ALA A 752 42.46 27.96 17.87
N LEU A 753 41.85 26.77 17.91
CA LEU A 753 41.93 25.79 16.84
C LEU A 753 41.32 26.31 15.53
N ALA A 754 40.15 26.95 15.58
CA ALA A 754 39.50 27.53 14.41
C ALA A 754 40.34 28.66 13.79
N ALA A 755 40.94 29.53 14.61
CA ALA A 755 41.85 30.57 14.16
C ALA A 755 43.14 30.01 13.54
N LEU A 756 43.78 29.03 14.19
CA LEU A 756 44.97 28.36 13.67
C LEU A 756 44.70 27.65 12.33
N LEU A 757 43.57 26.96 12.22
CA LEU A 757 43.13 26.30 11.00
C LEU A 757 42.91 27.31 9.86
N TRP A 758 42.28 28.45 10.17
CA TRP A 758 42.09 29.52 9.18
C TRP A 758 43.42 30.14 8.71
N VAL A 759 44.33 30.51 9.62
CA VAL A 759 45.64 31.08 9.22
C VAL A 759 46.48 30.07 8.44
N THR A 760 46.43 28.79 8.80
CA THR A 760 47.10 27.70 8.06
C THR A 760 46.59 27.63 6.60
N VAL A 761 45.27 27.66 6.41
CA VAL A 761 44.64 27.62 5.09
C VAL A 761 44.87 28.92 4.31
N ALA A 762 44.81 30.09 4.95
CA ALA A 762 45.14 31.38 4.33
C ALA A 762 46.60 31.43 3.86
N THR A 763 47.53 30.87 4.64
CA THR A 763 48.96 30.75 4.25
C THR A 763 49.12 29.87 3.02
N LEU A 764 48.41 28.74 2.96
CA LEU A 764 48.39 27.87 1.76
C LEU A 764 47.77 28.58 0.55
N ARG A 765 46.75 29.42 0.72
CA ARG A 765 46.23 30.26 -0.38
C ARG A 765 47.23 31.31 -0.84
N SER A 766 47.97 31.95 0.07
CA SER A 766 49.05 32.87 -0.29
C SER A 766 50.06 32.18 -1.21
N VAL A 767 50.49 30.97 -0.87
CA VAL A 767 51.42 30.20 -1.71
C VAL A 767 50.76 29.78 -3.04
N HIS A 768 49.51 29.32 -3.04
CA HIS A 768 48.76 28.99 -4.26
C HIS A 768 48.71 30.16 -5.27
N HIS A 769 48.37 31.36 -4.82
CA HIS A 769 48.20 32.53 -5.70
C HIS A 769 49.52 33.24 -6.05
N TRP A 770 50.51 33.27 -5.15
CA TRP A 770 51.77 33.98 -5.38
C TRP A 770 52.89 33.10 -5.97
N ALA A 771 52.91 31.79 -5.70
CA ALA A 771 53.85 30.84 -6.31
C ALA A 771 53.25 30.06 -7.49
N GLY A 772 51.98 30.30 -7.85
CA GLY A 772 51.30 29.69 -9.00
C GLY A 772 51.02 28.18 -8.88
N LEU A 773 51.26 27.59 -7.71
CA LEU A 773 51.07 26.16 -7.47
C LEU A 773 49.57 25.78 -7.50
N PRO A 774 49.18 24.65 -8.11
CA PRO A 774 47.77 24.26 -8.21
C PRO A 774 47.16 23.90 -6.84
N TRP A 775 45.91 24.29 -6.63
CA TRP A 775 45.17 23.99 -5.39
C TRP A 775 44.78 22.50 -5.32
N GLY A 776 45.59 21.71 -4.62
CA GLY A 776 45.39 20.27 -4.46
C GLY A 776 46.43 19.63 -3.53
N PRO A 777 46.52 18.29 -3.46
CA PRO A 777 47.43 17.59 -2.55
C PRO A 777 48.91 17.96 -2.75
N SER A 778 49.32 18.28 -3.99
CA SER A 778 50.68 18.73 -4.32
C SER A 778 51.09 20.03 -3.62
N LEU A 779 50.13 20.92 -3.31
CA LEU A 779 50.36 22.14 -2.54
C LEU A 779 50.82 21.82 -1.11
N LEU A 780 50.42 20.67 -0.54
CA LEU A 780 50.86 20.25 0.80
C LEU A 780 52.25 19.60 0.78
N SER A 781 52.73 19.08 -0.35
CA SER A 781 54.10 18.55 -0.49
C SER A 781 55.13 19.60 -0.93
N ALA A 782 54.69 20.78 -1.39
CA ALA A 782 55.57 21.82 -1.91
C ALA A 782 56.46 22.49 -0.84
N GLY A 783 57.72 22.75 -1.17
CA GLY A 783 58.70 23.32 -0.23
C GLY A 783 58.36 24.76 0.18
N GLU A 784 57.78 25.53 -0.74
CA GLU A 784 57.28 26.89 -0.54
C GLU A 784 56.15 26.92 0.50
N SER A 785 55.22 25.96 0.42
CA SER A 785 54.16 25.76 1.41
C SER A 785 54.71 25.35 2.76
N GLN A 786 55.65 24.39 2.78
CA GLN A 786 56.19 23.86 4.03
C GLN A 786 57.01 24.90 4.80
N THR A 787 57.90 25.64 4.11
CA THR A 787 58.65 26.75 4.71
C THR A 787 57.73 27.87 5.19
N SER A 788 56.77 28.30 4.37
CA SER A 788 55.79 29.33 4.74
C SER A 788 54.98 28.95 5.99
N LEU A 789 54.50 27.69 6.08
CA LEU A 789 53.80 27.20 7.26
C LEU A 789 54.70 27.15 8.50
N THR A 790 55.95 26.69 8.37
CA THR A 790 56.91 26.67 9.48
C THR A 790 57.17 28.07 10.03
N VAL A 791 57.36 29.07 9.16
CA VAL A 791 57.55 30.48 9.57
C VAL A 791 56.28 31.03 10.26
N VAL A 792 55.11 30.88 9.65
CA VAL A 792 53.85 31.43 10.18
C VAL A 792 53.47 30.77 11.51
N TRP A 793 53.59 29.44 11.64
CA TRP A 793 53.34 28.74 12.90
C TRP A 793 54.35 29.11 13.98
N SER A 794 55.63 29.36 13.63
CA SER A 794 56.64 29.84 14.59
C SER A 794 56.25 31.22 15.15
N VAL A 795 55.92 32.17 14.27
CA VAL A 795 55.52 33.52 14.67
C VAL A 795 54.24 33.49 15.52
N LEU A 796 53.24 32.69 15.15
CA LEU A 796 52.02 32.51 15.94
C LEU A 796 52.28 31.85 17.30
N GLY A 797 53.11 30.80 17.35
CA GLY A 797 53.45 30.08 18.57
C GLY A 797 54.13 31.01 19.57
N VAL A 798 55.14 31.74 19.11
CA VAL A 798 55.87 32.74 19.90
C VAL A 798 54.98 33.92 20.33
N ALA A 799 54.17 34.48 19.43
CA ALA A 799 53.24 35.55 19.78
C ALA A 799 52.21 35.09 20.84
N GLY A 800 51.69 33.86 20.72
CA GLY A 800 50.81 33.23 21.72
C GLY A 800 51.50 32.99 23.05
N TRP A 801 52.76 32.54 23.04
CA TRP A 801 53.55 32.26 24.25
C TRP A 801 53.82 33.56 25.04
N ILE A 802 54.28 34.62 24.34
CA ILE A 802 54.55 35.94 24.92
C ILE A 802 53.24 36.60 25.39
N ALA A 803 52.17 36.58 24.59
CA ALA A 803 50.88 37.13 24.97
C ALA A 803 50.24 36.38 26.14
N GLY A 804 50.41 35.06 26.22
CA GLY A 804 49.97 34.22 27.33
C GLY A 804 50.69 34.57 28.63
N SER A 805 52.01 34.80 28.58
CA SER A 805 52.80 35.26 29.74
C SER A 805 52.38 36.67 30.17
N ARG A 806 52.38 37.65 29.24
CA ARG A 806 52.01 39.06 29.52
C ARG A 806 50.57 39.23 30.03
N ARG A 807 49.63 38.37 29.63
CA ARG A 807 48.23 38.41 30.08
C ARG A 807 47.92 37.47 31.26
N GLN A 808 48.93 36.76 31.80
CA GLN A 808 48.75 35.71 32.83
C GLN A 808 47.77 34.59 32.40
N GLN A 809 47.56 34.41 31.09
CA GLN A 809 46.60 33.44 30.54
C GLN A 809 47.29 32.12 30.26
N ARG A 810 47.38 31.26 31.28
CA ARG A 810 48.06 29.94 31.22
C ARG A 810 47.57 29.05 30.06
N ALA A 811 46.30 29.13 29.67
CA ALA A 811 45.77 28.41 28.50
C ALA A 811 46.35 28.91 27.16
N LEU A 812 46.54 30.23 27.01
CA LEU A 812 47.15 30.84 25.83
C LEU A 812 48.66 30.58 25.78
N TRP A 813 49.32 30.63 26.93
CA TRP A 813 50.73 30.26 27.11
C TRP A 813 50.99 28.80 26.72
N LEU A 814 50.14 27.87 27.20
CA LEU A 814 50.20 26.45 26.82
C LEU A 814 49.93 26.22 25.33
N ALA A 815 48.95 26.92 24.73
CA ALA A 815 48.68 26.80 23.30
C ALA A 815 49.87 27.27 22.44
N GLY A 816 50.53 28.37 22.81
CA GLY A 816 51.76 28.83 22.16
C GLY A 816 52.90 27.81 22.27
N ALA A 817 53.14 27.30 23.48
CA ALA A 817 54.17 26.27 23.73
C ALA A 817 53.91 24.97 22.95
N MET A 818 52.65 24.50 22.89
CA MET A 818 52.27 23.32 22.12
C MET A 818 52.43 23.53 20.61
N LEU A 819 52.12 24.72 20.09
CA LEU A 819 52.34 25.05 18.67
C LEU A 819 53.83 25.07 18.33
N MET A 820 54.69 25.63 19.20
CA MET A 820 56.15 25.57 19.00
C MET A 820 56.68 24.13 19.05
N ALA A 821 56.22 23.30 20.00
CA ALA A 821 56.58 21.89 20.05
C ALA A 821 56.15 21.12 18.79
N LEU A 822 54.98 21.44 18.22
CA LEU A 822 54.53 20.90 16.94
C LEU A 822 55.42 21.34 15.77
N VAL A 823 55.86 22.61 15.73
CA VAL A 823 56.80 23.09 14.70
C VAL A 823 58.16 22.39 14.81
N LEU A 824 58.69 22.20 16.02
CA LEU A 824 59.94 21.44 16.23
C LEU A 824 59.82 19.99 15.72
N ALA A 825 58.73 19.31 16.08
CA ALA A 825 58.47 17.95 15.59
C ALA A 825 58.34 17.91 14.07
N LYS A 826 57.65 18.88 13.46
CA LYS A 826 57.48 19.02 12.02
C LYS A 826 58.82 19.25 11.30
N LEU A 827 59.66 20.15 11.81
CA LEU A 827 61.00 20.43 11.30
C LEU A 827 61.84 19.14 11.24
N VAL A 828 61.91 18.41 12.36
CA VAL A 828 62.72 17.19 12.48
C VAL A 828 62.18 16.03 11.64
N LEU A 829 60.86 15.84 11.56
CA LEU A 829 60.26 14.67 10.91
C LEU A 829 60.01 14.83 9.41
N ILE A 830 59.59 16.01 8.97
CA ILE A 830 59.12 16.31 7.61
C ILE A 830 60.12 17.21 6.89
N ASP A 831 60.43 18.38 7.43
CA ASP A 831 61.25 19.38 6.73
C ASP A 831 62.72 18.92 6.57
N ARG A 832 63.16 17.88 7.30
CA ARG A 832 64.43 17.16 7.07
C ARG A 832 64.66 16.70 5.62
N GLN A 833 63.60 16.42 4.86
CA GLN A 833 63.70 16.02 3.45
C GLN A 833 64.10 17.19 2.53
N HIS A 834 64.02 18.43 3.01
CA HIS A 834 64.32 19.66 2.28
C HIS A 834 65.67 20.30 2.69
N LEU A 835 66.49 19.60 3.49
CA LEU A 835 67.82 20.07 3.93
C LEU A 835 68.82 20.29 2.79
N GLY A 836 68.55 19.79 1.58
CA GLY A 836 69.33 20.05 0.38
C GLY A 836 69.09 21.42 -0.29
N ASN A 837 68.27 22.31 0.28
CA ASN A 837 67.94 23.62 -0.29
C ASN A 837 68.13 24.74 0.75
N LEU A 838 68.64 25.89 0.31
CA LEU A 838 68.93 27.10 1.10
C LEU A 838 67.74 27.56 1.96
N LEU A 839 66.51 27.48 1.43
CA LEU A 839 65.28 27.87 2.15
C LEU A 839 64.97 26.95 3.34
N GLY A 840 65.33 25.67 3.25
CA GLY A 840 65.20 24.72 4.37
C GLY A 840 66.19 25.06 5.50
N ILE A 841 67.45 25.28 5.16
CA ILE A 841 68.52 25.63 6.12
C ILE A 841 68.18 26.94 6.86
N GLY A 842 67.72 27.98 6.13
CA GLY A 842 67.30 29.24 6.73
C GLY A 842 66.14 29.09 7.73
N SER A 843 65.19 28.17 7.45
CA SER A 843 64.04 27.91 8.33
C SER A 843 64.45 27.30 9.68
N PHE A 844 65.44 26.40 9.69
CA PHE A 844 65.98 25.82 10.93
C PHE A 844 66.71 26.87 11.79
N ILE A 845 67.55 27.71 11.18
CA ILE A 845 68.29 28.76 11.88
C ILE A 845 67.32 29.80 12.48
N ALA A 846 66.33 30.24 11.71
CA ALA A 846 65.30 31.15 12.18
C ALA A 846 64.52 30.58 13.38
N TYR A 847 64.10 29.31 13.32
CA TYR A 847 63.41 28.64 14.43
C TYR A 847 64.25 28.61 15.71
N GLY A 848 65.51 28.18 15.62
CA GLY A 848 66.40 28.05 16.78
C GLY A 848 66.61 29.40 17.49
N LEU A 849 66.91 30.45 16.72
CA LEU A 849 67.15 31.80 17.24
C LEU A 849 65.87 32.39 17.88
N LEU A 850 64.70 32.12 17.29
CA LEU A 850 63.41 32.53 17.83
C LEU A 850 63.10 31.85 19.18
N CYS A 851 63.42 30.56 19.33
CA CYS A 851 63.26 29.83 20.59
C CYS A 851 64.15 30.38 21.72
N THR A 852 65.43 30.69 21.42
CA THR A 852 66.33 31.34 22.40
C THR A 852 65.77 32.67 22.89
N LEU A 853 65.18 33.47 21.99
CA LEU A 853 64.58 34.76 22.32
C LEU A 853 63.36 34.62 23.26
N VAL A 854 62.52 33.59 23.06
CA VAL A 854 61.33 33.36 23.91
C VAL A 854 61.68 32.89 25.31
N GLY A 855 62.75 32.10 25.46
CA GLY A 855 63.24 31.66 26.77
C GLY A 855 63.58 32.83 27.71
N TYR A 856 63.95 33.98 27.15
CA TYR A 856 64.23 35.21 27.90
C TYR A 856 62.96 36.04 28.23
N PHE A 857 61.94 36.03 27.36
CA PHE A 857 60.81 36.98 27.43
C PHE A 857 59.47 36.40 27.93
N ALA A 858 59.31 35.09 28.11
CA ALA A 858 57.99 34.48 28.38
C ALA A 858 57.93 33.46 29.56
N PRO A 859 58.34 33.83 30.79
CA PRO A 859 58.25 32.95 31.96
C PRO A 859 56.82 32.44 32.20
N ALA A 860 56.72 31.27 32.84
CA ALA A 860 55.46 30.56 33.03
C ALA A 860 54.54 31.26 34.06
N PRO A 861 53.26 31.53 33.73
CA PRO A 861 52.32 32.13 34.68
C PRO A 861 51.97 31.15 35.81
N PRO A 862 51.76 31.65 37.05
CA PRO A 862 51.51 30.80 38.23
C PRO A 862 50.22 29.99 38.10
N ARG A 863 50.12 28.93 38.90
CA ARG A 863 48.90 28.11 39.00
C ARG A 863 47.90 28.86 39.90
N ALA A 864 46.63 28.88 39.49
CA ALA A 864 45.56 29.32 40.38
C ALA A 864 45.52 28.39 41.62
N PRO A 865 45.26 28.91 42.83
CA PRO A 865 45.21 28.09 44.03
C PRO A 865 44.05 27.09 43.94
N THR A 866 44.32 25.85 44.34
CA THR A 866 43.28 24.85 44.57
C THR A 866 42.37 25.36 45.69
N PRO A 867 41.03 25.35 45.55
CA PRO A 867 40.16 25.59 46.69
C PRO A 867 40.42 24.52 47.75
N PRO A 868 40.44 24.85 49.05
CA PRO A 868 40.72 23.87 50.09
C PRO A 868 39.66 22.76 50.04
N GLN A 869 40.11 21.51 50.10
CA GLN A 869 39.21 20.40 50.34
C GLN A 869 38.64 20.56 51.75
N GLN A 870 37.33 20.41 51.91
CA GLN A 870 36.72 20.28 53.22
C GLN A 870 37.08 18.89 53.74
N GLU A 871 37.99 18.81 54.71
CA GLU A 871 38.22 17.60 55.47
C GLU A 871 37.01 17.36 56.38
N GLU A 872 36.35 16.21 56.22
CA GLU A 872 35.26 15.78 57.11
C GLU A 872 35.84 15.38 58.47
N MET A 873 35.81 16.32 59.42
CA MET A 873 35.95 16.00 60.84
C MET A 873 34.60 15.56 61.42
N ALA A 874 34.52 14.26 61.74
CA ALA A 874 33.69 13.58 62.74
C ALA A 874 32.31 14.20 63.10
#